data_AF-A0A2V1EBD8-F1
#
_entry.id   AF-A0A2V1EBD8-F1
#
_cell.length_a   1.000
_cell.length_b   1.000
_cell.length_c   1.000
_cell.angle_alpha   90.00
_cell.angle_beta   90.00
_cell.angle_gamma   90.00
#
_symmetry.space_group_name_H-M   'P 1'
#
loop_
_entity.id
_entity.type
_entity.pdbx_description
1 polymer ?
#
loop_
_entity_poly.entity_id
_entity_poly.type
_entity_poly.pdbx_seq_one_letter_code
_entity_poly.pdbx_strand_id
1 'polypeptide(L)'
;MPDQLSPDLHISYSNAGIWYCGVTGDEAREITRVESIREIKDIQRSFAHFAQVGQWDSIASLFSSNGTLTWGWNATSLSGHSSIAKWLQEDAGAMNGVVPGSLNTMVIENPVLNLAVDGLSAKGRWNGLRFGGDGKGETRIQGGIYENEYVRTKTGWRISRLHYYDMYEGPYVGGWRNIGKRGIPIVPYHFTPEESGIVIPPAVGEAPMTNVSVEDLELRIARLNDEDQVRNLMHAHGYYVDRRMWSDVVDLHAVNTTVKITGVANYTGLAGVKKALERMGPENLKQGIANDHPIFDMIVHIASDGETATARGIEIAMLGNANNRTASWEFNIFRNQFIKENGVWLIRNVEIKPLIVADYYKGWGNGGLKAPNFDVPSFLPSTGFRFTGSKSAGASIVSRVDLKNLQRRLQRSAAYDGAENQSHAYGYFLDDIDCERMGALFAKRGHKASPFAGFFITPERIDKACIASYGTNRSTLRQSISFHWRPQPVVLVSEDGRSATLRARLLQPSTSATKAGHFNNAIYHDQMVLEDGKWRLWSVTIDEFYWTSSTWEGGWADAKPRNSSAPDPEPAPWTKKYPPDVSIAEVGLRESTFRGGSGKYIEWPEIQRMWFQYSNLVSGRVPEYYWPGCVPCQVRSDWALSANGYQEPPTGPFHRGPQYKPVPVERMMSDRL
;
A
#
# COMPACT_ATOMS: atom_id res chain seq x y z
N MET A 1 -8.93 28.24 -48.39
CA MET A 1 -10.20 28.02 -47.67
C MET A 1 -9.88 27.28 -46.39
N PRO A 2 -10.14 27.86 -45.21
CA PRO A 2 -10.41 27.02 -44.05
C PRO A 2 -11.66 27.49 -43.31
N ASP A 3 -12.60 26.58 -43.09
CA ASP A 3 -13.63 26.67 -42.07
C ASP A 3 -13.90 25.25 -41.55
N GLN A 4 -13.65 25.02 -40.27
CA GLN A 4 -14.69 24.59 -39.32
C GLN A 4 -14.10 24.49 -37.90
N LEU A 5 -14.53 25.43 -37.07
CA LEU A 5 -14.34 25.55 -35.63
C LEU A 5 -15.34 24.66 -34.85
N SER A 6 -14.93 24.30 -33.64
CA SER A 6 -15.67 23.55 -32.61
C SER A 6 -16.92 24.26 -32.09
N PRO A 7 -17.93 23.56 -31.54
CA PRO A 7 -19.14 24.18 -31.02
C PRO A 7 -18.95 24.76 -29.60
N ASP A 8 -19.00 26.08 -29.54
CA ASP A 8 -19.68 26.99 -28.60
C ASP A 8 -19.85 26.67 -27.10
N LEU A 9 -19.17 27.49 -26.30
CA LEU A 9 -19.66 27.98 -25.00
C LEU A 9 -20.98 28.74 -25.20
N HIS A 10 -22.06 28.31 -24.56
CA HIS A 10 -23.26 29.14 -24.43
C HIS A 10 -23.01 30.29 -23.45
N ILE A 11 -22.93 31.51 -23.98
CA ILE A 11 -22.93 32.76 -23.20
C ILE A 11 -24.34 33.35 -23.25
N SER A 12 -25.04 33.41 -22.11
CA SER A 12 -26.22 34.25 -21.96
C SER A 12 -25.84 35.53 -21.21
N TYR A 13 -26.30 36.67 -21.73
CA TYR A 13 -26.02 38.00 -21.17
C TYR A 13 -27.15 38.43 -20.24
N SER A 14 -26.84 38.80 -19.00
CA SER A 14 -27.71 39.63 -18.16
C SER A 14 -26.92 40.79 -17.55
N ASN A 15 -27.55 41.98 -17.59
CA ASN A 15 -26.99 43.25 -17.13
C ASN A 15 -26.98 43.34 -15.60
N ALA A 16 -25.97 42.77 -14.95
CA ALA A 16 -25.45 43.18 -13.65
C ALA A 16 -24.15 42.40 -13.41
N GLY A 17 -23.00 43.06 -13.58
CA GLY A 17 -21.69 42.42 -13.56
C GLY A 17 -21.26 41.95 -12.18
N ILE A 18 -21.48 40.67 -11.88
CA ILE A 18 -20.74 39.86 -10.90
C ILE A 18 -20.73 38.40 -11.41
N TRP A 19 -19.62 37.94 -12.00
CA TRP A 19 -19.40 36.55 -12.38
C TRP A 19 -18.65 35.82 -11.26
N TYR A 20 -19.33 35.01 -10.44
CA TYR A 20 -18.67 34.25 -9.36
C TYR A 20 -19.09 32.78 -9.17
N CYS A 21 -19.84 32.15 -10.09
CA CYS A 21 -20.41 30.81 -9.80
C CYS A 21 -20.01 29.63 -10.70
N GLY A 22 -19.22 29.79 -11.77
CA GLY A 22 -18.83 28.64 -12.62
C GLY A 22 -17.56 27.92 -12.15
N VAL A 23 -16.46 28.67 -12.02
CA VAL A 23 -15.08 28.17 -11.80
C VAL A 23 -14.76 27.80 -10.35
N THR A 24 -15.71 27.87 -9.42
CA THR A 24 -15.50 27.39 -8.03
C THR A 24 -16.29 26.12 -7.75
N GLY A 25 -17.41 25.93 -8.44
CA GLY A 25 -18.25 24.73 -8.36
C GLY A 25 -17.54 23.50 -8.91
N ASP A 26 -16.93 23.61 -10.09
CA ASP A 26 -16.20 22.51 -10.71
C ASP A 26 -15.00 22.06 -9.86
N GLU A 27 -14.13 22.98 -9.43
CA GLU A 27 -12.98 22.62 -8.60
C GLU A 27 -13.41 22.05 -7.24
N ALA A 28 -14.44 22.61 -6.61
CA ALA A 28 -14.97 22.07 -5.35
C ALA A 28 -15.50 20.64 -5.53
N ARG A 29 -16.16 20.35 -6.65
CA ARG A 29 -16.61 19.01 -7.03
C ARG A 29 -15.42 18.06 -7.19
N GLU A 30 -14.39 18.45 -7.94
CA GLU A 30 -13.21 17.60 -8.17
C GLU A 30 -12.45 17.30 -6.87
N ILE A 31 -12.25 18.29 -5.99
CA ILE A 31 -11.63 18.06 -4.68
C ILE A 31 -12.42 17.04 -3.88
N THR A 32 -13.75 17.18 -3.84
CA THR A 32 -14.63 16.23 -3.16
C THR A 32 -14.56 14.82 -3.75
N ARG A 33 -14.33 14.67 -5.06
CA ARG A 33 -14.17 13.36 -5.71
C ARG A 33 -12.86 12.70 -5.29
N VAL A 34 -11.76 13.45 -5.16
CA VAL A 34 -10.49 12.93 -4.62
C VAL A 34 -10.62 12.57 -3.13
N GLU A 35 -11.24 13.42 -2.32
CA GLU A 35 -11.53 13.14 -0.91
C GLU A 35 -12.37 11.86 -0.75
N SER A 36 -13.33 11.62 -1.66
CA SER A 36 -14.20 10.43 -1.62
C SER A 36 -13.40 9.13 -1.68
N ILE A 37 -12.34 9.06 -2.49
CA ILE A 37 -11.47 7.88 -2.55
C ILE A 37 -10.81 7.61 -1.19
N ARG A 38 -10.33 8.67 -0.53
CA ARG A 38 -9.69 8.56 0.80
C ARG A 38 -10.69 8.22 1.89
N GLU A 39 -11.91 8.76 1.82
CA GLU A 39 -13.00 8.43 2.75
C GLU A 39 -13.43 6.96 2.63
N ILE A 40 -13.57 6.43 1.41
CA ILE A 40 -13.89 5.02 1.17
C ILE A 40 -12.80 4.10 1.74
N LYS A 41 -11.52 4.45 1.53
CA LYS A 41 -10.41 3.67 2.08
C LYS A 41 -10.43 3.63 3.61
N ASP A 42 -10.69 4.76 4.25
CA ASP A 42 -10.70 4.83 5.71
C ASP A 42 -11.93 4.13 6.33
N ILE A 43 -13.09 4.12 5.65
CA ILE A 43 -14.21 3.27 6.06
C ILE A 43 -13.80 1.79 6.07
N GLN A 44 -13.13 1.32 5.02
CA GLN A 44 -12.72 -0.07 4.94
C GLN A 44 -11.67 -0.42 6.01
N ARG A 45 -10.67 0.44 6.22
CA ARG A 45 -9.64 0.24 7.25
C ARG A 45 -10.23 0.29 8.67
N SER A 46 -11.24 1.12 8.90
CA SER A 46 -11.95 1.14 10.18
C SER A 46 -12.70 -0.14 10.48
N PHE A 47 -13.18 -0.86 9.46
CA PHE A 47 -13.71 -2.21 9.65
C PHE A 47 -12.67 -3.09 10.36
N ALA A 48 -11.44 -3.13 9.84
CA ALA A 48 -10.34 -3.90 10.43
C ALA A 48 -10.00 -3.43 11.86
N HIS A 49 -9.97 -2.11 12.07
CA HIS A 49 -9.65 -1.52 13.39
C HIS A 49 -10.69 -1.86 14.46
N PHE A 50 -11.98 -1.81 14.11
CA PHE A 50 -13.06 -2.18 15.05
C PHE A 50 -13.12 -3.69 15.28
N ALA A 51 -12.84 -4.49 14.25
CA ALA A 51 -12.82 -5.95 14.35
C ALA A 51 -11.76 -6.45 15.34
N GLN A 52 -10.60 -5.77 15.41
CA GLN A 52 -9.52 -6.11 16.34
C GLN A 52 -9.90 -6.09 17.81
N VAL A 53 -10.94 -5.33 18.19
CA VAL A 53 -11.36 -5.15 19.58
C VAL A 53 -12.86 -5.44 19.76
N GLY A 54 -13.45 -6.19 18.84
CA GLY A 54 -14.83 -6.66 18.91
C GLY A 54 -15.91 -5.58 18.93
N GLN A 55 -15.67 -4.42 18.30
CA GLN A 55 -16.68 -3.36 18.17
C GLN A 55 -17.64 -3.59 16.98
N TRP A 56 -18.45 -4.64 17.07
CA TRP A 56 -19.34 -5.09 15.98
C TRP A 56 -20.42 -4.07 15.60
N ASP A 57 -20.99 -3.37 16.59
CA ASP A 57 -21.95 -2.28 16.32
C ASP A 57 -21.29 -1.11 15.57
N SER A 58 -20.04 -0.78 15.92
CA SER A 58 -19.25 0.22 15.21
C SER A 58 -18.99 -0.21 13.76
N ILE A 59 -18.67 -1.49 13.51
CA ILE A 59 -18.55 -2.03 12.14
C ILE A 59 -19.88 -1.91 11.40
N ALA A 60 -20.98 -2.32 12.01
CA ALA A 60 -22.29 -2.25 11.39
C ALA A 60 -22.66 -0.80 11.01
N SER A 61 -22.28 0.19 11.83
CA SER A 61 -22.51 1.62 11.54
C SER A 61 -21.79 2.16 10.29
N LEU A 62 -20.77 1.44 9.78
CA LEU A 62 -20.09 1.75 8.52
C LEU A 62 -20.96 1.46 7.30
N PHE A 63 -21.99 0.62 7.45
CA PHE A 63 -22.94 0.30 6.39
C PHE A 63 -24.02 1.39 6.25
N SER A 64 -24.59 1.53 5.06
CA SER A 64 -25.82 2.31 4.89
C SER A 64 -26.96 1.64 5.67
N SER A 65 -28.07 2.35 5.92
CA SER A 65 -29.21 1.80 6.65
C SER A 65 -29.79 0.53 6.00
N ASN A 66 -29.69 0.44 4.68
CA ASN A 66 -30.06 -0.69 3.83
C ASN A 66 -28.86 -1.50 3.33
N GLY A 67 -27.69 -1.33 3.95
CA GLY A 67 -26.47 -2.00 3.55
C GLY A 67 -26.53 -3.51 3.80
N THR A 68 -25.79 -4.26 2.99
CA THR A 68 -25.80 -5.73 3.02
C THR A 68 -24.42 -6.34 3.23
N LEU A 69 -24.38 -7.46 3.95
CA LEU A 69 -23.19 -8.28 4.16
C LEU A 69 -23.40 -9.68 3.58
N THR A 70 -22.50 -10.12 2.71
CA THR A 70 -22.40 -11.50 2.24
C THR A 70 -20.99 -12.02 2.52
N TRP A 71 -20.89 -13.17 3.18
CA TRP A 71 -19.62 -13.77 3.55
C TRP A 71 -19.53 -15.21 3.03
N GLY A 72 -18.82 -15.37 1.92
CA GLY A 72 -18.63 -16.61 1.19
C GLY A 72 -19.38 -16.67 -0.14
N TRP A 73 -18.94 -17.56 -1.04
CA TRP A 73 -19.37 -17.61 -2.44
C TRP A 73 -20.88 -17.69 -2.70
N ASN A 74 -21.62 -18.42 -1.86
CA ASN A 74 -23.06 -18.69 -2.02
C ASN A 74 -23.83 -18.38 -0.74
N ALA A 75 -23.32 -17.49 0.11
CA ALA A 75 -23.97 -17.15 1.37
C ALA A 75 -25.19 -16.24 1.14
N THR A 76 -26.21 -16.40 1.98
CA THR A 76 -27.36 -15.48 2.01
C THR A 76 -26.92 -14.11 2.52
N SER A 77 -27.33 -13.04 1.83
CA SER A 77 -27.05 -11.67 2.28
C SER A 77 -27.82 -11.34 3.56
N LEU A 78 -27.10 -10.74 4.51
CA LEU A 78 -27.65 -10.15 5.72
C LEU A 78 -27.90 -8.65 5.47
N SER A 79 -29.02 -8.14 5.98
CA SER A 79 -29.40 -6.74 5.81
C SER A 79 -29.64 -6.07 7.15
N GLY A 80 -29.20 -4.81 7.25
CA GLY A 80 -29.41 -3.96 8.41
C GLY A 80 -28.39 -4.16 9.51
N HIS A 81 -28.14 -3.08 10.27
CA HIS A 81 -27.02 -3.00 11.22
C HIS A 81 -27.06 -4.09 12.29
N SER A 82 -28.22 -4.35 12.90
CA SER A 82 -28.34 -5.35 13.97
C SER A 82 -28.03 -6.77 13.49
N SER A 83 -28.50 -7.15 12.29
CA SER A 83 -28.23 -8.47 11.70
C SER A 83 -26.75 -8.63 11.39
N ILE A 84 -26.12 -7.57 10.86
CA ILE A 84 -24.69 -7.54 10.52
C ILE A 84 -23.84 -7.65 11.78
N ALA A 85 -24.10 -6.80 12.79
CA ALA A 85 -23.35 -6.82 14.06
C ALA A 85 -23.46 -8.18 14.76
N LYS A 86 -24.67 -8.74 14.83
CA LYS A 86 -24.91 -10.06 15.41
C LYS A 86 -24.13 -11.16 14.70
N TRP A 87 -24.18 -11.20 13.37
CA TRP A 87 -23.46 -12.21 12.60
C TRP A 87 -21.94 -12.09 12.78
N LEU A 88 -21.39 -10.87 12.76
CA LEU A 88 -19.95 -10.63 12.98
C LEU A 88 -19.52 -11.12 14.37
N GLN A 89 -20.34 -10.86 15.39
CA GLN A 89 -20.10 -11.35 16.75
C GLN A 89 -20.13 -12.89 16.81
N GLU A 90 -21.10 -13.52 16.15
CA GLU A 90 -21.26 -14.98 16.10
C GLU A 90 -20.09 -15.66 15.36
N ASP A 91 -19.68 -15.13 14.20
CA ASP A 91 -18.55 -15.66 13.44
C ASP A 91 -17.21 -15.46 14.16
N ALA A 92 -17.03 -14.38 14.91
CA ALA A 92 -15.85 -14.19 15.75
C ALA A 92 -15.83 -15.13 16.96
N GLY A 93 -16.99 -15.40 17.58
CA GLY A 93 -17.09 -16.23 18.78
C GLY A 93 -16.14 -15.74 19.89
N ALA A 94 -15.28 -16.64 20.39
CA ALA A 94 -14.26 -16.31 21.37
C ALA A 94 -13.01 -15.63 20.77
N MET A 95 -12.81 -15.70 19.45
CA MET A 95 -11.72 -15.05 18.72
C MET A 95 -12.10 -13.60 18.36
N ASN A 96 -12.36 -12.80 19.39
CA ASN A 96 -13.01 -11.49 19.26
C ASN A 96 -12.13 -10.29 19.62
N GLY A 97 -10.93 -10.51 20.17
CA GLY A 97 -10.03 -9.45 20.61
C GLY A 97 -10.52 -8.63 21.82
N VAL A 98 -11.64 -9.02 22.44
CA VAL A 98 -12.23 -8.34 23.61
C VAL A 98 -11.61 -8.85 24.91
N VAL A 99 -11.40 -10.17 24.99
CA VAL A 99 -10.81 -10.82 26.17
C VAL A 99 -9.29 -10.85 25.98
N PRO A 100 -8.50 -10.51 27.01
CA PRO A 100 -7.04 -10.64 26.91
C PRO A 100 -6.62 -12.04 26.47
N GLY A 101 -5.71 -12.09 25.50
CA GLY A 101 -5.25 -13.34 24.91
C GLY A 101 -6.09 -13.83 23.72
N SER A 102 -7.32 -13.33 23.53
CA SER A 102 -8.05 -13.54 22.28
C SER A 102 -7.57 -12.55 21.20
N LEU A 103 -7.65 -12.98 19.94
CA LEU A 103 -7.17 -12.25 18.78
C LEU A 103 -8.25 -12.25 17.70
N ASN A 104 -8.45 -11.09 17.08
CA ASN A 104 -9.20 -10.95 15.85
C ASN A 104 -8.56 -9.92 14.90
N THR A 105 -7.31 -10.15 14.54
CA THR A 105 -6.62 -9.22 13.63
C THR A 105 -7.03 -9.50 12.20
N MET A 106 -7.75 -8.56 11.59
CA MET A 106 -8.05 -8.55 10.16
C MET A 106 -7.14 -7.55 9.48
N VAL A 107 -6.67 -7.90 8.29
CA VAL A 107 -5.96 -7.03 7.36
C VAL A 107 -6.81 -6.88 6.11
N ILE A 108 -7.13 -5.65 5.72
CA ILE A 108 -7.91 -5.35 4.52
C ILE A 108 -7.17 -4.31 3.67
N GLU A 109 -6.35 -4.82 2.74
CA GLU A 109 -5.38 -4.01 2.01
C GLU A 109 -5.44 -4.22 0.50
N ASN A 110 -4.55 -3.53 -0.20
CA ASN A 110 -4.44 -3.51 -1.66
C ASN A 110 -5.72 -3.06 -2.38
N PRO A 111 -6.27 -1.86 -2.08
CA PRO A 111 -7.45 -1.36 -2.77
C PRO A 111 -7.27 -1.27 -4.28
N VAL A 112 -8.28 -1.76 -5.02
CA VAL A 112 -8.61 -1.25 -6.36
C VAL A 112 -9.99 -0.61 -6.30
N LEU A 113 -10.07 0.71 -6.46
CA LEU A 113 -11.29 1.51 -6.34
C LEU A 113 -11.65 2.19 -7.67
N ASN A 114 -12.94 2.29 -7.93
CA ASN A 114 -13.51 3.07 -9.02
C ASN A 114 -14.71 3.89 -8.51
N LEU A 115 -14.60 5.22 -8.59
CA LEU A 115 -15.70 6.14 -8.32
C LEU A 115 -16.64 6.19 -9.53
N ALA A 116 -17.94 6.25 -9.30
CA ALA A 116 -18.90 6.47 -10.38
C ALA A 116 -18.79 7.89 -10.96
N VAL A 117 -19.24 8.06 -12.20
CA VAL A 117 -19.22 9.36 -12.90
C VAL A 117 -20.01 10.45 -12.17
N ASP A 118 -21.08 10.07 -11.46
CA ASP A 118 -21.89 10.97 -10.64
C ASP A 118 -21.23 11.36 -9.29
N GLY A 119 -20.21 10.62 -8.85
CA GLY A 119 -19.54 10.82 -7.57
C GLY A 119 -20.40 10.45 -6.35
N LEU A 120 -21.45 9.65 -6.54
CA LEU A 120 -22.40 9.23 -5.50
C LEU A 120 -22.30 7.75 -5.14
N SER A 121 -21.64 6.95 -5.96
CA SER A 121 -21.34 5.54 -5.66
C SER A 121 -19.91 5.18 -6.05
N ALA A 122 -19.40 4.09 -5.50
CA ALA A 122 -18.09 3.55 -5.85
C ALA A 122 -18.09 2.02 -5.71
N LYS A 123 -17.15 1.37 -6.39
CA LYS A 123 -16.83 -0.05 -6.20
C LYS A 123 -15.41 -0.20 -5.69
N GLY A 124 -15.15 -1.27 -4.95
CA GLY A 124 -13.83 -1.54 -4.41
C GLY A 124 -13.51 -3.00 -4.20
N ARG A 125 -12.31 -3.40 -4.63
CA ARG A 125 -11.72 -4.72 -4.40
C ARG A 125 -10.63 -4.63 -3.36
N TRP A 126 -10.58 -5.60 -2.45
CA TRP A 126 -9.58 -5.64 -1.38
C TRP A 126 -9.12 -7.07 -1.10
N ASN A 127 -7.85 -7.23 -0.76
CA ASN A 127 -7.36 -8.49 -0.23
C ASN A 127 -7.70 -8.55 1.27
N GLY A 128 -8.08 -9.74 1.74
CA GLY A 128 -8.40 -10.01 3.14
C GLY A 128 -7.56 -11.12 3.72
N LEU A 129 -7.04 -10.90 4.92
CA LEU A 129 -6.35 -11.91 5.74
C LEU A 129 -6.74 -11.71 7.19
N ARG A 130 -7.07 -12.78 7.89
CA ARG A 130 -7.54 -12.76 9.27
C ARG A 130 -6.77 -13.76 10.11
N PHE A 131 -6.33 -13.30 11.27
CA PHE A 131 -5.69 -14.07 12.33
C PHE A 131 -6.61 -14.05 13.56
N GLY A 132 -7.17 -15.21 13.88
CA GLY A 132 -8.04 -15.46 15.02
C GLY A 132 -7.37 -16.35 16.06
N GLY A 133 -7.66 -16.09 17.34
CA GLY A 133 -7.25 -16.93 18.46
C GLY A 133 -8.17 -16.72 19.65
N ASP A 134 -8.52 -17.78 20.38
CA ASP A 134 -9.48 -17.69 21.49
C ASP A 134 -8.83 -17.47 22.86
N GLY A 135 -7.50 -17.51 22.92
CA GLY A 135 -6.71 -17.44 24.15
C GLY A 135 -6.65 -18.76 24.93
N LYS A 136 -7.21 -19.85 24.40
CA LYS A 136 -7.29 -21.18 25.03
C LYS A 136 -6.74 -22.30 24.14
N GLY A 137 -6.13 -21.95 23.01
CA GLY A 137 -5.43 -22.87 22.11
C GLY A 137 -6.03 -22.92 20.70
N GLU A 138 -7.29 -22.54 20.52
CA GLU A 138 -7.93 -22.55 19.20
C GLU A 138 -7.49 -21.34 18.38
N THR A 139 -7.31 -21.57 17.08
CA THR A 139 -6.79 -20.55 16.15
C THR A 139 -7.47 -20.64 14.79
N ARG A 140 -7.47 -19.51 14.08
CA ARG A 140 -8.00 -19.38 12.73
C ARG A 140 -7.07 -18.52 11.89
N ILE A 141 -6.80 -18.98 10.68
CA ILE A 141 -6.21 -18.19 9.60
C ILE A 141 -7.22 -18.28 8.47
N GLN A 142 -7.64 -17.14 7.94
CA GLN A 142 -8.59 -17.08 6.82
C GLN A 142 -8.16 -15.98 5.87
N GLY A 143 -8.29 -16.21 4.57
CA GLY A 143 -8.09 -15.16 3.60
C GLY A 143 -8.93 -15.30 2.35
N GLY A 144 -9.02 -14.20 1.62
CA GLY A 144 -10.01 -14.03 0.57
C GLY A 144 -9.97 -12.65 -0.07
N ILE A 145 -11.01 -12.35 -0.84
CA ILE A 145 -11.14 -11.08 -1.58
C ILE A 145 -12.48 -10.44 -1.22
N TYR A 146 -12.46 -9.15 -0.90
CA TYR A 146 -13.66 -8.34 -0.81
C TYR A 146 -13.99 -7.72 -2.16
N GLU A 147 -15.26 -7.74 -2.56
CA GLU A 147 -15.82 -6.97 -3.68
C GLU A 147 -17.01 -6.18 -3.17
N ASN A 148 -16.75 -4.90 -2.92
CA ASN A 148 -17.63 -4.02 -2.16
C ASN A 148 -18.21 -2.93 -3.05
N GLU A 149 -19.39 -2.46 -2.64
CA GLU A 149 -20.03 -1.28 -3.18
C GLU A 149 -20.24 -0.26 -2.07
N TYR A 150 -20.08 1.00 -2.42
CA TYR A 150 -20.17 2.14 -1.51
C TYR A 150 -21.16 3.15 -2.05
N VAL A 151 -21.84 3.83 -1.14
CA VAL A 151 -22.80 4.89 -1.45
C VAL A 151 -22.50 6.13 -0.64
N ARG A 152 -22.59 7.28 -1.28
CA ARG A 152 -22.49 8.58 -0.63
C ARG A 152 -23.83 8.96 -0.03
N THR A 153 -23.85 9.21 1.27
CA THR A 153 -25.05 9.66 2.00
C THR A 153 -24.92 11.12 2.41
N LYS A 154 -25.97 11.68 3.02
CA LYS A 154 -25.93 13.03 3.61
C LYS A 154 -24.91 13.18 4.74
N THR A 155 -24.45 12.07 5.33
CA THR A 155 -23.51 12.03 6.47
C THR A 155 -22.18 11.37 6.09
N GLY A 156 -21.82 11.37 4.81
CA GLY A 156 -20.58 10.79 4.26
C GLY A 156 -20.80 9.44 3.58
N TRP A 157 -19.69 8.83 3.14
CA TRP A 157 -19.70 7.51 2.50
C TRP A 157 -20.12 6.41 3.47
N ARG A 158 -20.73 5.36 2.93
CA ARG A 158 -21.11 4.13 3.65
C ARG A 158 -20.95 2.93 2.73
N ILE A 159 -20.77 1.75 3.34
CA ILE A 159 -20.80 0.47 2.62
C ILE A 159 -22.25 0.15 2.27
N SER A 160 -22.60 0.08 0.99
CA SER A 160 -23.93 -0.39 0.56
C SER A 160 -23.96 -1.91 0.42
N ARG A 161 -22.83 -2.51 0.04
CA ARG A 161 -22.67 -3.96 -0.05
C ARG A 161 -21.23 -4.35 0.27
N LEU A 162 -21.06 -5.29 1.20
CA LEU A 162 -19.80 -5.99 1.42
C LEU A 162 -19.98 -7.44 0.98
N HIS A 163 -19.18 -7.90 0.01
CA HIS A 163 -19.14 -9.30 -0.37
C HIS A 163 -17.73 -9.85 -0.22
N TYR A 164 -17.52 -10.71 0.78
CA TYR A 164 -16.26 -11.40 0.99
C TYR A 164 -16.29 -12.79 0.34
N TYR A 165 -15.35 -13.07 -0.55
CA TYR A 165 -15.13 -14.37 -1.16
C TYR A 165 -13.98 -15.08 -0.43
N ASP A 166 -14.32 -16.08 0.37
CA ASP A 166 -13.35 -16.92 1.08
C ASP A 166 -12.56 -17.78 0.10
N MET A 167 -11.24 -17.81 0.27
CA MET A 167 -10.32 -18.52 -0.63
C MET A 167 -9.57 -19.61 0.10
N TYR A 168 -9.16 -19.36 1.35
CA TYR A 168 -8.44 -20.33 2.16
C TYR A 168 -8.71 -20.15 3.65
N GLU A 169 -8.60 -21.26 4.38
CA GLU A 169 -8.70 -21.26 5.84
C GLU A 169 -7.91 -22.40 6.49
N GLY A 170 -7.64 -22.27 7.78
CA GLY A 170 -7.20 -23.36 8.64
C GLY A 170 -6.71 -22.87 10.00
N PRO A 171 -6.43 -23.80 10.93
CA PRO A 171 -5.83 -23.46 12.21
C PRO A 171 -4.33 -23.18 12.09
N TYR A 172 -3.72 -22.71 13.18
CA TYR A 172 -2.28 -22.57 13.30
C TYR A 172 -1.58 -23.93 13.15
N VAL A 173 -1.98 -24.95 13.92
CA VAL A 173 -1.36 -26.27 13.81
C VAL A 173 -1.75 -26.90 12.47
N GLY A 174 -0.76 -27.18 11.62
CA GLY A 174 -0.97 -27.75 10.28
C GLY A 174 -1.33 -26.74 9.18
N GLY A 175 -1.52 -25.46 9.54
CA GLY A 175 -1.69 -24.32 8.63
C GLY A 175 -2.99 -24.31 7.81
N TRP A 176 -3.12 -23.30 6.95
CA TRP A 176 -4.29 -23.11 6.09
C TRP A 176 -4.15 -23.77 4.72
N ARG A 177 -5.29 -24.04 4.09
CA ARG A 177 -5.44 -24.60 2.74
C ARG A 177 -6.60 -23.92 2.03
N ASN A 178 -6.72 -24.15 0.73
CA ASN A 178 -7.88 -23.71 -0.04
C ASN A 178 -9.19 -24.17 0.63
N ILE A 179 -10.22 -23.34 0.59
CA ILE A 179 -11.55 -23.72 1.08
C ILE A 179 -12.01 -25.00 0.37
N GLY A 180 -12.45 -25.98 1.16
CA GLY A 180 -12.85 -27.30 0.66
C GLY A 180 -11.71 -28.12 0.04
N LYS A 181 -10.44 -27.76 0.24
CA LYS A 181 -9.25 -28.47 -0.27
C LYS A 181 -9.30 -28.75 -1.77
N ARG A 182 -9.77 -27.78 -2.54
CA ARG A 182 -9.93 -27.86 -4.01
C ARG A 182 -9.42 -26.58 -4.67
N GLY A 183 -9.41 -26.54 -6.00
CA GLY A 183 -9.08 -25.34 -6.75
C GLY A 183 -10.04 -24.19 -6.42
N ILE A 184 -9.51 -22.97 -6.30
CA ILE A 184 -10.31 -21.79 -5.96
C ILE A 184 -10.79 -21.11 -7.25
N PRO A 185 -12.06 -20.71 -7.39
CA PRO A 185 -12.49 -19.96 -8.56
C PRO A 185 -11.86 -18.55 -8.63
N ILE A 186 -12.02 -17.89 -9.77
CA ILE A 186 -11.67 -16.47 -9.92
C ILE A 186 -12.81 -15.64 -9.36
N VAL A 187 -12.50 -14.71 -8.48
CA VAL A 187 -13.47 -13.73 -7.99
C VAL A 187 -13.73 -12.72 -9.10
N PRO A 188 -15.00 -12.50 -9.52
CA PRO A 188 -15.31 -11.58 -10.61
C PRO A 188 -14.72 -10.19 -10.39
N TYR A 189 -14.22 -9.58 -11.45
CA TYR A 189 -13.67 -8.22 -11.42
C TYR A 189 -14.77 -7.20 -11.67
N HIS A 190 -14.79 -6.12 -10.88
CA HIS A 190 -15.62 -4.96 -11.17
C HIS A 190 -14.95 -3.97 -12.14
N PHE A 191 -13.70 -4.24 -12.54
CA PHE A 191 -12.88 -3.36 -13.39
C PHE A 191 -12.20 -4.11 -14.53
N THR A 192 -11.94 -3.42 -15.64
CA THR A 192 -10.98 -3.80 -16.69
C THR A 192 -9.59 -3.18 -16.42
N PRO A 193 -8.54 -3.60 -17.16
CA PRO A 193 -7.24 -2.90 -17.12
C PRO A 193 -7.36 -1.39 -17.33
N GLU A 194 -8.20 -0.93 -18.26
CA GLU A 194 -8.44 0.49 -18.51
C GLU A 194 -9.11 1.17 -17.33
N GLU A 195 -10.17 0.57 -16.78
CA GLU A 195 -10.93 1.13 -15.66
C GLU A 195 -10.07 1.21 -14.40
N SER A 196 -9.17 0.25 -14.18
CA SER A 196 -8.22 0.32 -13.05
C SER A 196 -7.31 1.57 -13.11
N GLY A 197 -7.05 2.11 -14.30
CA GLY A 197 -6.26 3.32 -14.52
C GLY A 197 -7.06 4.62 -14.35
N ILE A 198 -8.38 4.51 -14.16
CA ILE A 198 -9.34 5.62 -14.04
C ILE A 198 -10.07 5.49 -12.70
N VAL A 199 -9.37 5.81 -11.62
CA VAL A 199 -9.92 5.76 -10.24
C VAL A 199 -11.10 6.74 -10.12
N ILE A 200 -10.94 7.93 -10.69
CA ILE A 200 -11.92 9.02 -10.68
C ILE A 200 -12.18 9.37 -12.14
N PRO A 201 -13.29 8.90 -12.74
CA PRO A 201 -13.62 9.28 -14.11
C PRO A 201 -14.04 10.76 -14.17
N PRO A 202 -13.98 11.40 -15.35
CA PRO A 202 -14.51 12.73 -15.56
C PRO A 202 -15.96 12.84 -15.07
N ALA A 203 -16.26 13.90 -14.33
CA ALA A 203 -17.61 14.13 -13.82
C ALA A 203 -18.60 14.42 -14.96
N VAL A 204 -19.85 13.99 -14.78
CA VAL A 204 -20.96 14.28 -15.71
C VAL A 204 -22.00 15.16 -15.02
N GLY A 205 -22.62 16.08 -15.78
CA GLY A 205 -23.63 17.02 -15.30
C GLY A 205 -23.06 18.34 -14.80
N GLU A 206 -23.94 19.29 -14.48
CA GLU A 206 -23.56 20.58 -13.91
C GLU A 206 -22.96 20.41 -12.50
N ALA A 207 -21.90 21.14 -12.19
CA ALA A 207 -21.37 21.16 -10.84
C ALA A 207 -22.38 21.77 -9.86
N PRO A 208 -22.52 21.23 -8.64
CA PRO A 208 -23.36 21.84 -7.63
C PRO A 208 -22.91 23.27 -7.32
N MET A 209 -23.88 24.17 -7.16
CA MET A 209 -23.62 25.52 -6.67
C MET A 209 -22.97 25.45 -5.29
N THR A 210 -21.89 26.21 -5.10
CA THR A 210 -21.10 26.22 -3.87
C THR A 210 -20.74 27.65 -3.48
N ASN A 211 -20.74 27.91 -2.16
CA ASN A 211 -20.28 29.17 -1.57
C ASN A 211 -18.89 29.02 -0.93
N VAL A 212 -18.18 27.94 -1.25
CA VAL A 212 -16.84 27.67 -0.70
C VAL A 212 -15.84 28.66 -1.28
N SER A 213 -15.02 29.28 -0.41
CA SER A 213 -13.99 30.22 -0.84
C SER A 213 -12.80 29.48 -1.46
N VAL A 214 -11.96 30.18 -2.23
CA VAL A 214 -10.76 29.53 -2.77
C VAL A 214 -9.80 29.14 -1.67
N GLU A 215 -9.66 29.93 -0.61
CA GLU A 215 -8.84 29.59 0.57
C GLU A 215 -9.28 28.25 1.19
N ASP A 216 -10.58 28.00 1.27
CA ASP A 216 -11.10 26.70 1.72
C ASP A 216 -10.68 25.56 0.79
N LEU A 217 -10.69 25.79 -0.53
CA LEU A 217 -10.19 24.80 -1.51
C LEU A 217 -8.68 24.58 -1.37
N GLU A 218 -7.90 25.65 -1.17
CA GLU A 218 -6.45 25.55 -0.95
C GLU A 218 -6.10 24.74 0.28
N LEU A 219 -6.84 24.94 1.38
CA LEU A 219 -6.70 24.21 2.63
C LEU A 219 -7.04 22.74 2.47
N ARG A 220 -8.12 22.41 1.76
CA ARG A 220 -8.52 21.02 1.48
C ARG A 220 -7.47 20.29 0.64
N ILE A 221 -6.97 20.94 -0.41
CA ILE A 221 -5.89 20.39 -1.24
C ILE A 221 -4.60 20.24 -0.42
N ALA A 222 -4.26 21.21 0.43
CA ALA A 222 -3.10 21.12 1.32
C ALA A 222 -3.20 19.89 2.23
N ARG A 223 -4.36 19.63 2.83
CA ARG A 223 -4.57 18.45 3.68
C ARG A 223 -4.43 17.13 2.93
N LEU A 224 -4.90 17.03 1.68
CA LEU A 224 -4.67 15.85 0.85
C LEU A 224 -3.17 15.63 0.59
N ASN A 225 -2.45 16.70 0.21
CA ASN A 225 -1.01 16.62 -0.02
C ASN A 225 -0.21 16.30 1.26
N ASP A 226 -0.66 16.78 2.41
CA ASP A 226 -0.07 16.49 3.71
C ASP A 226 -0.33 15.04 4.16
N GLU A 227 -1.54 14.52 3.90
CA GLU A 227 -1.86 13.12 4.13
C GLU A 227 -0.93 12.21 3.33
N ASP A 228 -0.70 12.50 2.05
CA ASP A 228 0.23 11.73 1.20
C ASP A 228 1.65 11.72 1.80
N GLN A 229 2.13 12.86 2.31
CA GLN A 229 3.45 12.98 2.93
C GLN A 229 3.56 12.16 4.23
N VAL A 230 2.56 12.26 5.12
CA VAL A 230 2.56 11.49 6.38
C VAL A 230 2.45 9.99 6.10
N ARG A 231 1.65 9.58 5.10
CA ARG A 231 1.56 8.17 4.67
C ARG A 231 2.92 7.66 4.18
N ASN A 232 3.56 8.41 3.28
CA ASN A 232 4.88 8.06 2.76
C ASN A 232 5.94 7.98 3.86
N LEU A 233 5.95 8.93 4.81
CA LEU A 233 6.88 8.92 5.93
C LEU A 233 6.70 7.67 6.78
N MET A 234 5.46 7.34 7.17
CA MET A 234 5.20 6.18 8.02
C MET A 234 5.47 4.85 7.30
N HIS A 235 5.21 4.77 6.00
CA HIS A 235 5.59 3.63 5.18
C HIS A 235 7.11 3.51 5.02
N ALA A 236 7.84 4.63 4.82
CA ALA A 236 9.30 4.66 4.77
C ALA A 236 9.92 4.18 6.10
N HIS A 237 9.37 4.66 7.24
CA HIS A 237 9.75 4.20 8.57
C HIS A 237 9.75 2.67 8.68
N GLY A 238 8.69 2.01 8.21
CA GLY A 238 8.60 0.54 8.28
C GLY A 238 9.75 -0.15 7.54
N TYR A 239 10.15 0.33 6.35
CA TYR A 239 11.29 -0.25 5.62
C TYR A 239 12.62 -0.04 6.34
N TYR A 240 12.83 1.12 6.95
CA TYR A 240 14.04 1.39 7.74
C TYR A 240 14.09 0.51 9.00
N VAL A 241 12.94 0.29 9.65
CA VAL A 241 12.84 -0.61 10.80
C VAL A 241 13.19 -2.04 10.42
N ASP A 242 12.66 -2.56 9.32
CA ASP A 242 12.96 -3.93 8.88
C ASP A 242 14.46 -4.19 8.70
N ARG A 243 15.16 -3.17 8.20
CA ARG A 243 16.59 -3.24 7.90
C ARG A 243 17.48 -2.83 9.06
N ARG A 244 16.88 -2.47 10.20
CA ARG A 244 17.58 -1.91 11.36
C ARG A 244 18.44 -0.69 11.00
N MET A 245 17.95 0.13 10.09
CA MET A 245 18.58 1.41 9.71
C MET A 245 18.22 2.45 10.78
N TRP A 246 18.73 2.27 12.00
CA TRP A 246 18.32 3.05 13.17
C TRP A 246 18.60 4.54 13.02
N SER A 247 19.71 4.91 12.38
CA SER A 247 20.00 6.31 12.07
C SER A 247 18.95 6.92 11.14
N ASP A 248 18.50 6.19 10.12
CA ASP A 248 17.42 6.64 9.22
C ASP A 248 16.08 6.76 9.94
N VAL A 249 15.76 5.85 10.87
CA VAL A 249 14.55 5.97 11.68
C VAL A 249 14.63 7.19 12.58
N VAL A 250 15.76 7.41 13.27
CA VAL A 250 15.95 8.57 14.16
C VAL A 250 15.81 9.89 13.41
N ASP A 251 16.29 9.97 12.17
CA ASP A 251 16.15 11.14 11.30
C ASP A 251 14.68 11.51 11.00
N LEU A 252 13.72 10.59 11.14
CA LEU A 252 12.29 10.86 10.93
C LEU A 252 11.62 11.55 12.13
N HIS A 253 12.30 11.63 13.28
CA HIS A 253 11.71 12.11 14.52
C HIS A 253 12.01 13.58 14.80
N ALA A 254 11.06 14.26 15.43
CA ALA A 254 11.28 15.56 16.03
C ALA A 254 12.22 15.47 17.25
N VAL A 255 12.97 16.54 17.53
CA VAL A 255 13.97 16.56 18.62
C VAL A 255 13.39 16.13 19.98
N ASN A 256 12.20 16.63 20.32
CA ASN A 256 11.50 16.34 21.58
C ASN A 256 10.47 15.20 21.45
N THR A 257 10.79 14.18 20.66
CA THR A 257 9.93 13.03 20.45
C THR A 257 9.75 12.15 21.69
N THR A 258 8.67 11.38 21.73
CA THR A 258 8.48 10.32 22.72
C THR A 258 8.13 8.98 22.04
N VAL A 259 8.57 7.88 22.65
CA VAL A 259 8.19 6.52 22.25
C VAL A 259 7.63 5.80 23.46
N LYS A 260 6.35 5.45 23.41
CA LYS A 260 5.63 4.67 24.42
C LYS A 260 5.28 3.30 23.85
N ILE A 261 5.78 2.26 24.51
CA ILE A 261 5.39 0.88 24.26
C ILE A 261 4.62 0.42 25.49
N THR A 262 3.29 0.31 25.35
CA THR A 262 2.39 0.10 26.48
C THR A 262 2.75 -1.18 27.26
N GLY A 263 2.92 -1.04 28.57
CA GLY A 263 3.31 -2.13 29.47
C GLY A 263 4.79 -2.53 29.38
N VAL A 264 5.61 -1.82 28.59
CA VAL A 264 6.99 -2.20 28.32
C VAL A 264 7.97 -1.08 28.69
N ALA A 265 7.89 0.08 28.03
CA ALA A 265 8.87 1.15 28.21
C ALA A 265 8.39 2.49 27.66
N ASN A 266 8.94 3.58 28.21
CA ASN A 266 8.81 4.94 27.70
C ASN A 266 10.20 5.54 27.46
N TYR A 267 10.38 6.19 26.31
CA TYR A 267 11.61 6.85 25.92
C TYR A 267 11.34 8.28 25.46
N THR A 268 12.32 9.16 25.63
CA THR A 268 12.22 10.58 25.26
C THR A 268 13.45 11.04 24.49
N GLY A 269 13.23 11.95 23.54
CA GLY A 269 14.24 12.51 22.66
C GLY A 269 14.82 11.50 21.66
N LEU A 270 15.65 11.99 20.74
CA LEU A 270 16.26 11.17 19.68
C LEU A 270 17.12 10.01 20.23
N ALA A 271 17.86 10.25 21.33
CA ALA A 271 18.61 9.18 22.00
C ALA A 271 17.68 8.11 22.60
N GLY A 272 16.49 8.52 23.06
CA GLY A 272 15.44 7.62 23.52
C GLY A 272 14.87 6.76 22.39
N VAL A 273 14.64 7.34 21.21
CA VAL A 273 14.23 6.59 20.00
C VAL A 273 15.24 5.51 19.68
N LYS A 274 16.53 5.85 19.60
CA LYS A 274 17.59 4.87 19.32
C LYS A 274 17.60 3.73 20.35
N LYS A 275 17.48 4.05 21.64
CA LYS A 275 17.37 3.03 22.70
C LYS A 275 16.13 2.14 22.56
N ALA A 276 15.01 2.70 22.14
CA ALA A 276 13.78 1.94 21.88
C ALA A 276 13.99 0.94 20.73
N LEU A 277 14.62 1.39 19.64
CA LEU A 277 14.92 0.58 18.46
C LEU A 277 15.95 -0.53 18.77
N GLU A 278 16.98 -0.21 19.56
CA GLU A 278 18.04 -1.17 19.94
C GLU A 278 17.54 -2.34 20.80
N ARG A 279 16.29 -2.29 21.30
CA ARG A 279 15.62 -3.47 21.87
C ARG A 279 15.40 -4.59 20.86
N MET A 280 15.27 -4.25 19.58
CA MET A 280 15.21 -5.21 18.48
C MET A 280 16.62 -5.73 18.13
N GLY A 281 17.68 -5.08 18.60
CA GLY A 281 19.08 -5.44 18.36
C GLY A 281 19.89 -4.27 17.79
N PRO A 282 21.21 -4.47 17.57
CA PRO A 282 22.07 -3.41 17.07
C PRO A 282 21.68 -2.96 15.66
N GLU A 283 22.14 -1.76 15.29
CA GLU A 283 22.00 -1.20 13.94
C GLU A 283 22.61 -2.13 12.89
N ASN A 284 21.91 -2.26 11.76
CA ASN A 284 22.11 -3.25 10.70
C ASN A 284 21.73 -4.69 11.08
N LEU A 285 21.20 -5.41 10.10
CA LEU A 285 20.91 -6.82 10.24
C LEU A 285 22.19 -7.66 10.32
N LYS A 286 22.08 -8.83 10.95
CA LYS A 286 23.05 -9.93 10.86
C LYS A 286 22.42 -11.12 10.14
N GLN A 287 23.25 -11.99 9.57
CA GLN A 287 22.80 -13.22 8.91
C GLN A 287 21.76 -13.95 9.77
N GLY A 288 20.69 -14.42 9.12
CA GLY A 288 19.61 -15.17 9.74
C GLY A 288 18.59 -14.35 10.50
N ILE A 289 18.76 -13.03 10.63
CA ILE A 289 17.80 -12.16 11.33
C ILE A 289 16.69 -11.70 10.39
N ALA A 290 15.45 -12.09 10.69
CA ALA A 290 14.24 -11.51 10.13
C ALA A 290 13.67 -10.50 11.14
N ASN A 291 13.40 -9.29 10.70
CA ASN A 291 12.98 -8.17 11.56
C ASN A 291 11.84 -7.40 10.91
N ASP A 292 10.94 -8.05 10.20
CA ASP A 292 9.94 -7.34 9.44
C ASP A 292 8.81 -6.86 10.35
N HIS A 293 8.49 -5.56 10.28
CA HIS A 293 7.33 -4.93 10.93
C HIS A 293 6.40 -4.29 9.88
N PRO A 294 5.71 -5.07 9.03
CA PRO A 294 4.77 -4.54 8.06
C PRO A 294 3.61 -3.79 8.72
N ILE A 295 3.27 -2.65 8.13
CA ILE A 295 2.17 -1.76 8.53
C ILE A 295 0.98 -1.99 7.60
N PHE A 296 -0.20 -2.13 8.20
CA PHE A 296 -1.46 -2.37 7.51
C PHE A 296 -2.58 -1.45 8.00
N ASP A 297 -3.58 -1.27 7.15
CA ASP A 297 -4.84 -0.59 7.42
C ASP A 297 -4.63 0.82 8.00
N MET A 298 -3.59 1.52 7.56
CA MET A 298 -3.23 2.81 8.16
C MET A 298 -4.22 3.92 7.76
N ILE A 299 -4.79 4.56 8.77
CA ILE A 299 -5.60 5.78 8.64
C ILE A 299 -4.75 6.96 9.08
N VAL A 300 -4.78 8.04 8.28
CA VAL A 300 -4.07 9.29 8.57
C VAL A 300 -5.07 10.43 8.64
N HIS A 301 -4.99 11.21 9.72
CA HIS A 301 -5.79 12.41 9.92
C HIS A 301 -4.87 13.63 10.06
N ILE A 302 -5.02 14.58 9.14
CA ILE A 302 -4.39 15.91 9.24
C ILE A 302 -5.31 16.82 10.04
N ALA A 303 -4.78 17.43 11.10
CA ALA A 303 -5.54 18.31 11.96
C ALA A 303 -5.95 19.60 11.23
N SER A 304 -6.89 20.33 11.81
CA SER A 304 -7.45 21.51 11.15
C SER A 304 -6.43 22.64 10.96
N ASP A 305 -5.39 22.68 11.79
CA ASP A 305 -4.27 23.61 11.72
C ASP A 305 -3.33 23.37 10.51
N GLY A 306 -3.34 22.17 9.93
CA GLY A 306 -2.39 21.78 8.88
C GLY A 306 -0.95 21.59 9.36
N GLU A 307 -0.71 21.64 10.67
CA GLU A 307 0.62 21.58 11.30
C GLU A 307 0.79 20.34 12.18
N THR A 308 -0.31 19.67 12.55
CA THR A 308 -0.28 18.42 13.30
C THR A 308 -1.05 17.31 12.58
N ALA A 309 -0.64 16.06 12.79
CA ALA A 309 -1.32 14.90 12.24
C ALA A 309 -1.30 13.71 13.20
N THR A 310 -2.21 12.76 12.98
CA THR A 310 -2.21 11.47 13.67
C THR A 310 -2.35 10.34 12.67
N ALA A 311 -1.56 9.28 12.81
CA ALA A 311 -1.72 8.03 12.08
C ALA A 311 -2.05 6.89 13.04
N ARG A 312 -3.01 6.05 12.70
CA ARG A 312 -3.35 4.83 13.44
C ARG A 312 -3.35 3.66 12.46
N GLY A 313 -2.78 2.53 12.86
CA GLY A 313 -2.76 1.35 12.02
C GLY A 313 -2.42 0.08 12.79
N ILE A 314 -2.28 -0.99 12.03
CA ILE A 314 -1.99 -2.34 12.50
C ILE A 314 -0.55 -2.66 12.11
N GLU A 315 0.20 -3.26 13.01
CA GLU A 315 1.49 -3.87 12.70
C GLU A 315 1.44 -5.36 13.02
N ILE A 316 1.94 -6.19 12.10
CA ILE A 316 2.08 -7.64 12.31
C ILE A 316 3.56 -8.00 12.13
N ALA A 317 4.32 -8.04 13.22
CA ALA A 317 5.74 -8.31 13.15
C ALA A 317 6.03 -9.80 12.91
N MET A 318 6.96 -10.07 11.99
CA MET A 318 7.44 -11.39 11.61
C MET A 318 8.94 -11.45 11.91
N LEU A 319 9.26 -11.90 13.14
CA LEU A 319 10.59 -11.80 13.71
C LEU A 319 11.25 -13.18 13.79
N GLY A 320 12.58 -13.25 13.66
CA GLY A 320 13.28 -14.51 13.89
C GLY A 320 14.78 -14.48 13.71
N ASN A 321 15.41 -15.58 14.11
CA ASN A 321 16.82 -15.88 13.92
C ASN A 321 16.96 -17.33 13.42
N ALA A 322 17.36 -17.48 12.16
CA ALA A 322 17.52 -18.78 11.51
C ALA A 322 18.68 -19.60 12.11
N ASN A 323 19.69 -18.96 12.70
CA ASN A 323 20.87 -19.64 13.25
C ASN A 323 20.57 -20.47 14.50
N ASN A 324 19.52 -20.11 15.24
CA ASN A 324 19.09 -20.83 16.43
C ASN A 324 17.63 -21.28 16.37
N ARG A 325 16.98 -21.19 15.19
CA ARG A 325 15.59 -21.61 14.97
C ARG A 325 14.64 -20.95 15.97
N THR A 326 14.73 -19.63 16.11
CA THR A 326 13.78 -18.85 16.92
C THR A 326 12.96 -17.94 16.01
N ALA A 327 11.65 -17.89 16.22
CA ALA A 327 10.76 -17.00 15.48
C ALA A 327 9.57 -16.60 16.35
N SER A 328 8.98 -15.44 16.08
CA SER A 328 7.80 -14.96 16.77
C SER A 328 6.91 -14.10 15.89
N TRP A 329 5.62 -14.14 16.21
CA TRP A 329 4.61 -13.19 15.75
C TRP A 329 4.42 -12.09 16.79
N GLU A 330 4.32 -10.84 16.35
CA GLU A 330 3.74 -9.78 17.19
C GLU A 330 2.56 -9.13 16.48
N PHE A 331 1.47 -8.91 17.20
CA PHE A 331 0.30 -8.19 16.71
C PHE A 331 0.15 -6.92 17.52
N ASN A 332 0.28 -5.78 16.85
CA ASN A 332 0.41 -4.48 17.46
C ASN A 332 -0.61 -3.49 16.85
N ILE A 333 -1.09 -2.56 17.67
CA ILE A 333 -1.77 -1.35 17.21
C ILE A 333 -0.83 -0.20 17.45
N PHE A 334 -0.59 0.64 16.44
CA PHE A 334 0.13 1.89 16.64
C PHE A 334 -0.80 3.09 16.51
N ARG A 335 -0.48 4.17 17.24
CA ARG A 335 -1.13 5.48 17.12
C ARG A 335 -0.08 6.58 17.27
N ASN A 336 0.44 7.05 16.15
CA ASN A 336 1.53 8.01 16.12
C ASN A 336 1.02 9.43 15.90
N GLN A 337 1.67 10.42 16.51
CA GLN A 337 1.42 11.84 16.27
C GLN A 337 2.60 12.45 15.54
N PHE A 338 2.31 13.42 14.67
CA PHE A 338 3.27 14.09 13.82
C PHE A 338 3.13 15.60 13.96
N ILE A 339 4.24 16.29 13.73
CA ILE A 339 4.30 17.75 13.64
C ILE A 339 4.98 18.14 12.33
N LYS A 340 4.56 19.25 11.75
CA LYS A 340 5.23 19.85 10.61
C LYS A 340 6.17 20.95 11.09
N GLU A 341 7.43 20.88 10.69
CA GLU A 341 8.43 21.91 10.96
C GLU A 341 9.06 22.33 9.64
N ASN A 342 9.04 23.63 9.33
CA ASN A 342 9.59 24.18 8.08
C ASN A 342 9.07 23.48 6.80
N GLY A 343 7.81 23.05 6.82
CA GLY A 343 7.17 22.35 5.69
C GLY A 343 7.46 20.85 5.61
N VAL A 344 8.19 20.27 6.56
CA VAL A 344 8.52 18.84 6.61
C VAL A 344 7.81 18.18 7.78
N TRP A 345 7.13 17.06 7.54
CA TRP A 345 6.49 16.27 8.59
C TRP A 345 7.52 15.43 9.35
N LEU A 346 7.39 15.38 10.67
CA LEU A 346 8.25 14.63 11.60
C LEU A 346 7.40 13.81 12.58
N ILE A 347 7.90 12.65 12.98
CA ILE A 347 7.29 11.85 14.05
C ILE A 347 7.50 12.56 15.38
N ARG A 348 6.41 12.91 16.05
CA ARG A 348 6.43 13.53 17.37
C ARG A 348 6.28 12.49 18.46
N ASN A 349 5.21 11.70 18.45
CA ASN A 349 4.96 10.69 19.47
C ASN A 349 4.68 9.35 18.80
N VAL A 350 5.33 8.29 19.28
CA VAL A 350 5.03 6.91 18.91
C VAL A 350 4.33 6.25 20.07
N GLU A 351 3.16 5.68 19.82
CA GLU A 351 2.45 4.84 20.78
C GLU A 351 2.21 3.48 20.14
N ILE A 352 2.81 2.44 20.71
CA ILE A 352 2.66 1.05 20.28
C ILE A 352 1.96 0.29 21.40
N LYS A 353 0.86 -0.37 21.04
CA LYS A 353 0.11 -1.26 21.90
C LYS A 353 0.25 -2.69 21.41
N PRO A 354 1.05 -3.52 22.10
CA PRO A 354 1.05 -4.95 21.86
C PRO A 354 -0.27 -5.60 22.26
N LEU A 355 -0.81 -6.44 21.38
CA LEU A 355 -1.96 -7.31 21.62
C LEU A 355 -1.51 -8.74 21.93
N ILE A 356 -0.62 -9.29 21.11
CA ILE A 356 -0.06 -10.63 21.22
C ILE A 356 1.41 -10.60 20.83
N VAL A 357 2.24 -11.30 21.59
CA VAL A 357 3.61 -11.69 21.21
C VAL A 357 3.68 -13.20 21.37
N ALA A 358 3.84 -13.95 20.29
CA ALA A 358 3.74 -15.41 20.31
C ALA A 358 4.97 -16.05 19.70
N ASP A 359 5.50 -17.06 20.38
CA ASP A 359 6.51 -17.96 19.82
C ASP A 359 5.93 -18.68 18.59
N TYR A 360 6.66 -18.65 17.47
CA TYR A 360 6.20 -19.22 16.21
C TYR A 360 5.93 -20.73 16.32
N TYR A 361 6.74 -21.50 17.05
CA TYR A 361 6.55 -22.94 17.10
C TYR A 361 5.38 -23.35 17.99
N LYS A 362 4.91 -22.45 18.85
CA LYS A 362 3.72 -22.65 19.69
C LYS A 362 2.45 -22.04 19.09
N GLY A 363 2.57 -20.95 18.33
CA GLY A 363 1.46 -20.17 17.81
C GLY A 363 0.80 -19.26 18.86
N TRP A 364 -0.17 -18.46 18.43
CA TRP A 364 -0.83 -17.44 19.26
C TRP A 364 -2.07 -17.93 20.02
N GLY A 365 -2.48 -19.18 19.86
CA GLY A 365 -3.77 -19.70 20.34
C GLY A 365 -3.98 -19.61 21.86
N ASN A 366 -2.93 -19.76 22.67
CA ASN A 366 -3.00 -19.70 24.14
C ASN A 366 -2.86 -18.27 24.70
N GLY A 367 -2.93 -17.25 23.84
CA GLY A 367 -2.56 -15.88 24.18
C GLY A 367 -1.04 -15.68 24.19
N GLY A 368 -0.59 -14.49 23.79
CA GLY A 368 0.85 -14.20 23.65
C GLY A 368 1.49 -13.43 24.81
N LEU A 369 0.78 -12.47 25.38
CA LEU A 369 1.35 -11.60 26.41
C LEU A 369 1.24 -12.21 27.80
N LYS A 370 2.32 -12.08 28.60
CA LYS A 370 2.32 -12.47 30.03
C LYS A 370 1.35 -11.63 30.86
N ALA A 371 1.21 -10.35 30.53
CA ALA A 371 0.31 -9.42 31.19
C ALA A 371 -0.75 -8.94 30.18
N PRO A 372 -2.05 -9.12 30.48
CA PRO A 372 -3.16 -8.58 29.71
C PRO A 372 -3.03 -7.08 29.41
N ASN A 373 -3.37 -6.67 28.18
CA ASN A 373 -3.46 -5.26 27.80
C ASN A 373 -4.88 -4.86 27.39
N PHE A 374 -5.55 -4.11 28.26
CA PHE A 374 -6.93 -3.66 28.08
C PHE A 374 -7.04 -2.29 27.40
N ASP A 375 -5.94 -1.55 27.26
CA ASP A 375 -5.95 -0.17 26.77
C ASP A 375 -6.18 -0.12 25.25
N VAL A 376 -7.25 0.48 24.74
CA VAL A 376 -7.50 0.58 23.29
C VAL A 376 -7.18 2.01 22.83
N PRO A 377 -6.10 2.23 22.04
CA PRO A 377 -5.79 3.53 21.49
C PRO A 377 -6.99 4.09 20.72
N SER A 378 -7.30 5.37 20.97
CA SER A 378 -8.45 6.04 20.38
C SER A 378 -8.48 5.90 18.86
N PHE A 379 -9.66 5.54 18.34
CA PHE A 379 -9.90 5.49 16.90
C PHE A 379 -9.82 6.88 16.28
N LEU A 380 -9.46 6.91 14.99
CA LEU A 380 -9.54 8.11 14.19
C LEU A 380 -10.94 8.23 13.57
N PRO A 381 -11.42 9.46 13.28
CA PRO A 381 -12.67 9.65 12.57
C PRO A 381 -12.62 8.96 11.21
N SER A 382 -13.60 8.10 10.93
CA SER A 382 -13.68 7.34 9.68
C SER A 382 -15.05 7.38 9.00
N THR A 383 -15.99 8.13 9.57
CA THR A 383 -17.29 8.41 8.95
C THR A 383 -17.55 9.91 9.02
N GLY A 384 -18.24 10.44 8.01
CA GLY A 384 -18.41 11.88 7.83
C GLY A 384 -17.57 12.43 6.68
N PHE A 385 -17.84 13.66 6.29
CA PHE A 385 -17.03 14.37 5.29
C PHE A 385 -15.73 14.85 5.93
N ARG A 386 -14.60 14.69 5.24
CA ARG A 386 -13.28 15.20 5.67
C ARG A 386 -13.28 16.71 5.91
N PHE A 387 -14.21 17.42 5.27
CA PHE A 387 -14.41 18.84 5.44
C PHE A 387 -15.89 19.18 5.57
N THR A 388 -16.27 19.84 6.67
CA THR A 388 -17.59 20.42 6.89
C THR A 388 -17.44 21.93 7.00
N GLY A 389 -17.22 22.63 5.88
CA GLY A 389 -17.28 24.09 5.71
C GLY A 389 -16.64 24.99 6.79
N SER A 390 -15.68 25.84 6.42
CA SER A 390 -15.31 26.97 7.29
C SER A 390 -16.45 28.00 7.35
N LYS A 391 -16.60 28.68 8.49
CA LYS A 391 -17.44 29.89 8.57
C LYS A 391 -16.72 31.03 7.82
N SER A 392 -17.17 31.27 6.58
CA SER A 392 -17.01 32.48 5.77
C SER A 392 -15.80 33.38 6.08
N ALA A 393 -14.80 33.34 5.20
CA ALA A 393 -13.93 34.48 4.94
C ALA A 393 -14.22 35.05 3.54
N GLY A 394 -14.17 36.37 3.39
CA GLY A 394 -14.69 37.12 2.25
C GLY A 394 -14.11 36.73 0.89
N ALA A 395 -14.81 37.13 -0.18
CA ALA A 395 -14.40 36.87 -1.55
C ALA A 395 -13.01 37.45 -1.84
N SER A 396 -12.03 36.58 -2.13
CA SER A 396 -10.75 36.99 -2.70
C SER A 396 -10.80 36.91 -4.23
N ILE A 397 -10.11 37.84 -4.89
CA ILE A 397 -9.91 37.79 -6.34
C ILE A 397 -8.75 36.83 -6.58
N VAL A 398 -9.03 35.69 -7.21
CA VAL A 398 -8.03 34.65 -7.48
C VAL A 398 -7.50 34.77 -8.89
N SER A 399 -6.18 34.74 -9.03
CA SER A 399 -5.56 34.79 -10.36
C SER A 399 -5.68 33.45 -11.07
N ARG A 400 -5.63 33.45 -12.41
CA ARG A 400 -5.57 32.21 -13.20
C ARG A 400 -4.33 31.36 -12.89
N VAL A 401 -3.25 31.97 -12.41
CA VAL A 401 -2.01 31.26 -12.04
C VAL A 401 -2.22 30.46 -10.75
N ASP A 402 -2.97 30.99 -9.80
CA ASP A 402 -3.28 30.33 -8.53
C ASP A 402 -4.19 29.12 -8.76
N LEU A 403 -5.21 29.23 -9.62
CA LEU A 403 -6.09 28.11 -9.98
C LEU A 403 -5.34 26.95 -10.64
N LYS A 404 -4.44 27.23 -11.59
CA LYS A 404 -3.60 26.18 -12.21
C LYS A 404 -2.68 25.50 -11.19
N ASN A 405 -2.16 26.25 -10.22
CA ASN A 405 -1.36 25.67 -9.14
C ASN A 405 -2.18 24.74 -8.25
N LEU A 406 -3.41 25.13 -7.91
CA LEU A 406 -4.34 24.31 -7.12
C LEU A 406 -4.73 23.03 -7.85
N GLN A 407 -5.10 23.12 -9.12
CA GLN A 407 -5.42 21.95 -9.95
C GLN A 407 -4.23 20.98 -10.02
N ARG A 408 -3.01 21.49 -10.23
CA ARG A 408 -1.79 20.68 -10.22
C ARG A 408 -1.57 19.98 -8.87
N ARG A 409 -1.76 20.69 -7.75
CA ARG A 409 -1.61 20.11 -6.41
C ARG A 409 -2.67 19.05 -6.11
N LEU A 410 -3.91 19.26 -6.56
CA LEU A 410 -4.96 18.24 -6.47
C LEU A 410 -4.64 17.02 -7.32
N GLN A 411 -4.19 17.23 -8.55
CA GLN A 411 -3.77 16.16 -9.47
C GLN A 411 -2.67 15.30 -8.86
N ARG A 412 -1.75 15.86 -8.08
CA ARG A 412 -0.72 15.08 -7.38
C ARG A 412 -1.30 14.10 -6.35
N SER A 413 -2.33 14.48 -5.59
CA SER A 413 -2.99 13.57 -4.67
C SER A 413 -3.87 12.54 -5.38
N ALA A 414 -4.50 12.91 -6.50
CA ALA A 414 -5.19 11.96 -7.37
C ALA A 414 -4.20 10.95 -8.02
N ALA A 415 -2.99 11.40 -8.37
CA ALA A 415 -1.92 10.57 -8.90
C ALA A 415 -1.41 9.56 -7.90
N TYR A 416 -1.31 9.94 -6.62
CA TYR A 416 -0.99 9.01 -5.53
C TYR A 416 -1.99 7.84 -5.54
N ASP A 417 -3.29 8.14 -5.57
CA ASP A 417 -4.35 7.13 -5.63
C ASP A 417 -4.30 6.30 -6.91
N GLY A 418 -4.06 6.93 -8.05
CA GLY A 418 -3.95 6.25 -9.35
C GLY A 418 -2.78 5.26 -9.41
N ALA A 419 -1.61 5.66 -8.90
CA ALA A 419 -0.43 4.81 -8.82
C ALA A 419 -0.66 3.61 -7.87
N GLU A 420 -1.25 3.85 -6.69
CA GLU A 420 -1.63 2.78 -5.76
C GLU A 420 -2.63 1.79 -6.40
N ASN A 421 -3.65 2.31 -7.10
CA ASN A 421 -4.66 1.49 -7.79
C ASN A 421 -4.04 0.57 -8.85
N GLN A 422 -3.13 1.11 -9.67
CA GLN A 422 -2.41 0.33 -10.70
C GLN A 422 -1.50 -0.73 -10.09
N SER A 423 -0.82 -0.40 -8.99
CA SER A 423 0.02 -1.37 -8.28
C SER A 423 -0.79 -2.58 -7.80
N HIS A 424 -1.98 -2.36 -7.25
CA HIS A 424 -2.83 -3.43 -6.73
C HIS A 424 -3.56 -4.19 -7.84
N ALA A 425 -4.04 -3.52 -8.89
CA ALA A 425 -4.63 -4.17 -10.06
C ALA A 425 -3.66 -5.18 -10.70
N TYR A 426 -2.37 -4.82 -10.77
CA TYR A 426 -1.31 -5.72 -11.21
C TYR A 426 -1.21 -6.98 -10.34
N GLY A 427 -1.25 -6.84 -9.01
CA GLY A 427 -1.24 -7.97 -8.09
C GLY A 427 -2.40 -8.95 -8.35
N TYR A 428 -3.62 -8.44 -8.51
CA TYR A 428 -4.79 -9.29 -8.76
C TYR A 428 -4.72 -10.05 -10.09
N PHE A 429 -4.39 -9.37 -11.20
CA PHE A 429 -4.27 -10.06 -12.49
C PHE A 429 -3.14 -11.07 -12.50
N LEU A 430 -2.04 -10.81 -11.78
CA LEU A 430 -0.95 -11.76 -11.63
C LEU A 430 -1.36 -12.98 -10.78
N ASP A 431 -2.12 -12.78 -9.69
CA ASP A 431 -2.62 -13.87 -8.83
C ASP A 431 -3.57 -14.84 -9.56
N ASP A 432 -4.27 -14.34 -10.57
CA ASP A 432 -5.14 -15.14 -11.43
C ASP A 432 -4.44 -15.63 -12.71
N ILE A 433 -3.18 -15.25 -12.92
CA ILE A 433 -2.37 -15.51 -14.12
C ILE A 433 -3.15 -15.08 -15.38
N ASP A 434 -3.77 -13.90 -15.29
CA ASP A 434 -4.44 -13.25 -16.40
C ASP A 434 -3.45 -12.41 -17.20
N CYS A 435 -2.56 -13.10 -17.92
CA CYS A 435 -1.41 -12.49 -18.60
C CYS A 435 -1.80 -11.35 -19.56
N GLU A 436 -2.90 -11.51 -20.31
CA GLU A 436 -3.41 -10.50 -21.23
C GLU A 436 -3.82 -9.23 -20.50
N ARG A 437 -4.68 -9.35 -19.47
CA ARG A 437 -5.13 -8.20 -18.67
C ARG A 437 -3.99 -7.58 -17.88
N MET A 438 -3.05 -8.39 -17.38
CA MET A 438 -1.85 -7.90 -16.70
C MET A 438 -0.97 -7.09 -17.66
N GLY A 439 -0.71 -7.58 -18.89
CA GLY A 439 0.04 -6.85 -19.90
C GLY A 439 -0.63 -5.53 -20.28
N ALA A 440 -1.97 -5.52 -20.40
CA ALA A 440 -2.76 -4.34 -20.73
C ALA A 440 -2.73 -3.22 -19.66
N LEU A 441 -2.19 -3.46 -18.46
CA LEU A 441 -1.95 -2.41 -17.46
C LEU A 441 -0.76 -1.50 -17.82
N PHE A 442 0.16 -1.98 -18.65
CA PHE A 442 1.38 -1.27 -18.96
C PHE A 442 1.16 -0.19 -20.01
N ALA A 443 1.92 0.89 -19.90
CA ALA A 443 2.00 1.93 -20.92
C ALA A 443 2.56 1.32 -22.23
N LYS A 444 2.36 1.98 -23.37
CA LYS A 444 2.84 1.48 -24.68
C LYS A 444 4.33 1.14 -24.69
N ARG A 445 5.14 1.89 -23.94
CA ARG A 445 6.59 1.69 -23.76
C ARG A 445 6.96 1.22 -22.35
N GLY A 446 5.99 0.78 -21.56
CA GLY A 446 6.21 0.25 -20.23
C GLY A 446 6.97 -1.08 -20.27
N HIS A 447 7.65 -1.43 -19.18
CA HIS A 447 8.45 -2.63 -19.07
C HIS A 447 8.32 -3.28 -17.69
N LYS A 448 8.49 -4.60 -17.65
CA LYS A 448 8.30 -5.41 -16.45
C LYS A 448 9.45 -6.40 -16.28
N ALA A 449 9.98 -6.50 -15.08
CA ALA A 449 10.80 -7.61 -14.65
C ALA A 449 9.93 -8.86 -14.44
N SER A 450 10.32 -9.98 -15.05
CA SER A 450 9.90 -11.30 -14.57
C SER A 450 11.02 -11.87 -13.71
N PRO A 451 10.70 -12.40 -12.51
CA PRO A 451 11.71 -12.90 -11.59
C PRO A 451 12.68 -13.87 -12.23
N PHE A 452 13.96 -13.73 -11.89
CA PHE A 452 15.05 -14.62 -12.33
C PHE A 452 15.27 -14.67 -13.84
N ALA A 453 14.62 -13.80 -14.61
CA ALA A 453 14.68 -13.76 -16.06
C ALA A 453 15.29 -12.43 -16.54
N GLY A 454 14.59 -11.33 -16.30
CA GLY A 454 14.94 -10.02 -16.82
C GLY A 454 13.70 -9.22 -17.17
N PHE A 455 13.91 -8.15 -17.94
CA PHE A 455 12.92 -7.17 -18.30
C PHE A 455 12.37 -7.41 -19.70
N PHE A 456 11.06 -7.19 -19.85
CA PHE A 456 10.31 -7.30 -21.09
C PHE A 456 9.63 -5.96 -21.37
N ILE A 457 9.87 -5.37 -22.53
CA ILE A 457 9.31 -4.07 -22.92
C ILE A 457 8.05 -4.23 -23.77
N THR A 458 7.05 -3.40 -23.54
CA THR A 458 5.71 -3.38 -24.15
C THR A 458 4.71 -4.38 -23.55
N PRO A 459 3.41 -4.03 -23.54
CA PRO A 459 2.34 -4.93 -23.10
C PRO A 459 2.41 -6.33 -23.72
N GLU A 460 2.72 -6.44 -25.01
CA GLU A 460 2.72 -7.71 -25.74
C GLU A 460 3.89 -8.62 -25.34
N ARG A 461 5.08 -8.07 -25.09
CA ARG A 461 6.21 -8.87 -24.59
C ARG A 461 5.96 -9.34 -23.17
N ILE A 462 5.33 -8.48 -22.35
CA ILE A 462 4.98 -8.76 -20.97
C ILE A 462 3.97 -9.91 -20.87
N ASP A 463 2.88 -9.85 -21.66
CA ASP A 463 1.88 -10.92 -21.76
C ASP A 463 2.54 -12.24 -22.19
N LYS A 464 3.29 -12.23 -23.29
CA LYS A 464 3.96 -13.43 -23.80
C LYS A 464 4.98 -14.02 -22.81
N ALA A 465 5.69 -13.17 -22.06
CA ALA A 465 6.60 -13.63 -21.00
C ALA A 465 5.84 -14.32 -19.86
N CYS A 466 4.68 -13.78 -19.46
CA CYS A 466 3.80 -14.42 -18.48
C CYS A 466 3.31 -15.79 -18.97
N ILE A 467 2.85 -15.89 -20.22
CA ILE A 467 2.45 -17.16 -20.83
C ILE A 467 3.63 -18.14 -20.92
N ALA A 468 4.82 -17.68 -21.27
CA ALA A 468 6.01 -18.52 -21.35
C ALA A 468 6.44 -19.07 -19.98
N SER A 469 6.23 -18.29 -18.91
CA SER A 469 6.55 -18.67 -17.53
C SER A 469 5.53 -19.64 -16.93
N TYR A 470 4.23 -19.35 -17.08
CA TYR A 470 3.17 -20.05 -16.33
C TYR A 470 2.28 -20.94 -17.21
N GLY A 471 2.35 -20.82 -18.53
CA GLY A 471 1.43 -21.48 -19.46
C GLY A 471 0.05 -20.83 -19.48
N THR A 472 -0.91 -21.49 -20.14
CA THR A 472 -2.27 -20.96 -20.37
C THR A 472 -3.37 -21.69 -19.58
N ASN A 473 -3.06 -22.81 -18.91
CA ASN A 473 -4.06 -23.62 -18.22
C ASN A 473 -4.37 -23.09 -16.80
N ARG A 474 -5.27 -22.11 -16.71
CA ARG A 474 -5.63 -21.43 -15.46
C ARG A 474 -6.26 -22.36 -14.40
N SER A 475 -7.03 -23.39 -14.78
CA SER A 475 -7.76 -24.23 -13.82
C SER A 475 -6.82 -25.14 -13.01
N THR A 476 -5.75 -25.65 -13.61
CA THR A 476 -4.68 -26.34 -12.88
C THR A 476 -3.89 -25.41 -11.98
N LEU A 477 -3.69 -24.16 -12.42
CA LEU A 477 -2.90 -23.17 -11.69
C LEU A 477 -3.58 -22.68 -10.41
N ARG A 478 -4.91 -22.75 -10.32
CA ARG A 478 -5.64 -22.35 -9.10
C ARG A 478 -5.79 -23.43 -8.04
N GLN A 479 -5.11 -24.57 -8.21
CA GLN A 479 -4.91 -25.54 -7.12
C GLN A 479 -3.96 -25.03 -6.06
N SER A 480 -3.09 -24.06 -6.39
CA SER A 480 -2.20 -23.41 -5.44
C SER A 480 -1.87 -22.00 -5.93
N ILE A 481 -1.97 -21.01 -5.06
CA ILE A 481 -1.75 -19.60 -5.40
C ILE A 481 -0.72 -19.04 -4.44
N SER A 482 0.21 -18.22 -4.94
CA SER A 482 1.03 -17.33 -4.11
C SER A 482 0.58 -15.91 -4.42
N PHE A 483 -0.08 -15.27 -3.46
CA PHE A 483 -0.74 -13.99 -3.70
C PHE A 483 0.27 -12.84 -3.67
N HIS A 484 0.18 -11.91 -4.60
CA HIS A 484 1.08 -10.79 -4.72
C HIS A 484 0.52 -9.58 -3.98
N TRP A 485 0.53 -9.64 -2.65
CA TRP A 485 0.10 -8.49 -1.87
C TRP A 485 1.16 -7.41 -1.90
N ARG A 486 0.73 -6.16 -2.11
CA ARG A 486 1.65 -5.02 -2.28
C ARG A 486 1.41 -3.90 -1.26
N PRO A 487 1.40 -4.22 0.06
CA PRO A 487 1.05 -3.25 1.10
C PRO A 487 2.18 -2.23 1.31
N GLN A 488 1.86 -1.22 2.14
CA GLN A 488 2.79 -0.19 2.60
C GLN A 488 3.46 0.61 1.45
N PRO A 489 2.71 1.10 0.45
CA PRO A 489 3.31 1.78 -0.68
C PRO A 489 3.90 3.15 -0.30
N VAL A 490 5.16 3.41 -0.65
CA VAL A 490 5.70 4.79 -0.69
C VAL A 490 5.56 5.29 -2.12
N VAL A 491 4.68 6.28 -2.31
CA VAL A 491 4.31 6.84 -3.62
C VAL A 491 4.78 8.28 -3.73
N LEU A 492 5.81 8.51 -4.55
CA LEU A 492 6.33 9.85 -4.82
C LEU A 492 5.87 10.28 -6.22
N VAL A 493 5.21 11.43 -6.29
CA VAL A 493 4.59 11.94 -7.52
C VAL A 493 5.41 13.10 -8.09
N SER A 494 5.55 13.15 -9.42
CA SER A 494 6.20 14.26 -10.15
C SER A 494 5.49 15.59 -9.96
N GLU A 495 6.22 16.70 -10.07
CA GLU A 495 5.64 18.04 -9.86
C GLU A 495 4.49 18.37 -10.82
N ASP A 496 4.55 17.85 -12.04
CA ASP A 496 3.48 17.97 -13.03
C ASP A 496 2.29 17.01 -12.81
N GLY A 497 2.40 16.08 -11.85
CA GLY A 497 1.33 15.13 -11.51
C GLY A 497 1.09 14.03 -12.55
N ARG A 498 1.97 13.86 -13.54
CA ARG A 498 1.79 12.90 -14.65
C ARG A 498 2.61 11.61 -14.52
N SER A 499 3.41 11.47 -13.48
CA SER A 499 4.20 10.26 -13.22
C SER A 499 4.43 10.07 -11.72
N ALA A 500 4.69 8.83 -11.34
CA ALA A 500 4.96 8.45 -9.95
C ALA A 500 5.98 7.32 -9.86
N THR A 501 6.72 7.26 -8.76
CA THR A 501 7.49 6.08 -8.33
C THR A 501 6.74 5.46 -7.17
N LEU A 502 6.66 4.13 -7.14
CA LEU A 502 6.04 3.40 -6.05
C LEU A 502 6.99 2.30 -5.58
N ARG A 503 7.34 2.34 -4.30
CA ARG A 503 7.95 1.21 -3.60
C ARG A 503 6.85 0.52 -2.80
N ALA A 504 6.70 -0.78 -2.96
CA ALA A 504 5.81 -1.57 -2.11
C ALA A 504 6.48 -2.86 -1.66
N ARG A 505 6.01 -3.42 -0.56
CA ARG A 505 6.35 -4.80 -0.21
C ARG A 505 5.80 -5.74 -1.27
N LEU A 506 6.38 -6.93 -1.35
CA LEU A 506 5.67 -8.12 -1.77
C LEU A 506 5.53 -8.98 -0.52
N LEU A 507 4.33 -9.07 0.03
CA LEU A 507 3.98 -10.08 1.02
C LEU A 507 3.24 -11.20 0.29
N GLN A 508 3.77 -12.41 0.36
CA GLN A 508 3.20 -13.55 -0.36
C GLN A 508 2.61 -14.60 0.58
N PRO A 509 1.38 -14.42 1.10
CA PRO A 509 0.65 -15.57 1.60
C PRO A 509 0.42 -16.52 0.43
N SER A 510 0.74 -17.80 0.61
CA SER A 510 0.42 -18.84 -0.34
C SER A 510 -0.73 -19.70 0.15
N THR A 511 -1.40 -20.41 -0.75
CA THR A 511 -2.40 -21.41 -0.40
C THR A 511 -2.32 -22.58 -1.37
N SER A 512 -2.79 -23.75 -0.95
CA SER A 512 -2.86 -24.95 -1.77
C SER A 512 -4.05 -25.82 -1.36
N ALA A 513 -4.57 -26.60 -2.30
CA ALA A 513 -5.53 -27.66 -2.00
C ALA A 513 -4.93 -28.77 -1.11
N THR A 514 -3.61 -29.01 -1.21
CA THR A 514 -2.96 -30.18 -0.58
C THR A 514 -1.94 -29.78 0.49
N LYS A 515 -1.20 -28.69 0.29
CA LYS A 515 -0.14 -28.23 1.20
C LYS A 515 -0.59 -27.08 2.09
N ALA A 516 0.00 -26.96 3.27
CA ALA A 516 -0.18 -25.77 4.10
C ALA A 516 0.38 -24.54 3.37
N GLY A 517 -0.32 -23.42 3.47
CA GLY A 517 0.18 -22.13 3.01
C GLY A 517 1.36 -21.62 3.84
N HIS A 518 2.13 -20.69 3.30
CA HIS A 518 3.27 -20.06 3.97
C HIS A 518 3.40 -18.60 3.53
N PHE A 519 4.38 -17.88 4.07
CA PHE A 519 4.68 -16.49 3.69
C PHE A 519 6.06 -16.38 3.05
N ASN A 520 6.20 -15.49 2.08
CA ASN A 520 7.48 -15.00 1.57
C ASN A 520 7.47 -13.47 1.51
N ASN A 521 8.66 -12.88 1.41
CA ASN A 521 8.84 -11.44 1.33
C ASN A 521 9.83 -11.02 0.24
N ALA A 522 9.45 -9.97 -0.47
CA ALA A 522 10.23 -9.33 -1.51
C ALA A 522 9.88 -7.82 -1.57
N ILE A 523 10.52 -7.05 -2.46
CA ILE A 523 10.23 -5.61 -2.64
C ILE A 523 10.00 -5.29 -4.11
N TYR A 524 8.97 -4.49 -4.37
CA TYR A 524 8.73 -3.90 -5.68
C TYR A 524 9.27 -2.47 -5.77
N HIS A 525 9.76 -2.16 -6.96
CA HIS A 525 10.28 -0.86 -7.38
C HIS A 525 9.64 -0.49 -8.70
N ASP A 526 8.62 0.36 -8.62
CA ASP A 526 7.76 0.68 -9.75
C ASP A 526 7.86 2.14 -10.16
N GLN A 527 7.51 2.39 -11.42
CA GLN A 527 7.16 3.69 -11.96
C GLN A 527 5.84 3.60 -12.71
N MET A 528 5.08 4.69 -12.71
CA MET A 528 3.80 4.82 -13.41
C MET A 528 3.72 6.14 -14.14
N VAL A 529 2.88 6.18 -15.17
CA VAL A 529 2.63 7.36 -15.98
C VAL A 529 1.14 7.55 -16.23
N LEU A 530 0.73 8.80 -16.41
CA LEU A 530 -0.56 9.15 -16.97
C LEU A 530 -0.45 9.15 -18.51
N GLU A 531 -0.90 8.07 -19.15
CA GLU A 531 -0.91 7.89 -20.60
C GLU A 531 -2.36 7.88 -21.09
N ASP A 532 -2.70 8.77 -22.03
CA ASP A 532 -4.04 8.88 -22.62
C ASP A 532 -5.18 9.02 -21.57
N GLY A 533 -4.90 9.79 -20.51
CA GLY A 533 -5.84 10.04 -19.40
C GLY A 533 -5.99 8.87 -18.41
N LYS A 534 -5.14 7.85 -18.49
CA LYS A 534 -5.18 6.65 -17.65
C LYS A 534 -3.85 6.44 -16.96
N TRP A 535 -3.87 6.09 -15.68
CA TRP A 535 -2.67 5.63 -15.01
C TRP A 535 -2.28 4.26 -15.58
N ARG A 536 -1.02 4.13 -15.96
CA ARG A 536 -0.42 2.93 -16.55
C ARG A 536 0.91 2.62 -15.87
N LEU A 537 1.25 1.34 -15.78
CA LEU A 537 2.56 0.89 -15.30
C LEU A 537 3.63 1.23 -16.34
N TRP A 538 4.70 1.90 -15.91
CA TRP A 538 5.84 2.25 -16.76
C TRP A 538 7.02 1.31 -16.54
N SER A 539 7.41 1.11 -15.29
CA SER A 539 8.48 0.19 -14.91
C SER A 539 7.97 -0.62 -13.73
N VAL A 540 8.10 -1.94 -13.78
CA VAL A 540 7.82 -2.82 -12.62
C VAL A 540 9.05 -3.67 -12.40
N THR A 541 9.72 -3.49 -11.27
CA THR A 541 10.89 -4.30 -10.88
C THR A 541 10.60 -5.02 -9.58
N ILE A 542 11.03 -6.27 -9.47
CA ILE A 542 10.87 -7.08 -8.27
C ILE A 542 12.22 -7.59 -7.78
N ASP A 543 12.55 -7.25 -6.53
CA ASP A 543 13.69 -7.76 -5.79
C ASP A 543 13.21 -8.93 -4.93
N GLU A 544 13.41 -10.17 -5.39
CA GLU A 544 12.97 -11.36 -4.66
C GLU A 544 14.06 -12.43 -4.47
N PHE A 545 14.15 -13.09 -3.31
CA PHE A 545 13.44 -12.85 -2.04
C PHE A 545 14.37 -12.23 -0.99
N TYR A 546 13.81 -11.49 -0.01
CA TYR A 546 14.55 -11.07 1.19
C TYR A 546 14.50 -12.11 2.30
N TRP A 547 13.34 -12.74 2.50
CA TRP A 547 13.18 -13.94 3.32
C TRP A 547 12.02 -14.80 2.83
N THR A 548 12.07 -16.10 3.15
CA THR A 548 11.05 -17.08 2.79
C THR A 548 10.81 -18.06 3.93
N SER A 549 9.59 -18.55 4.06
CA SER A 549 9.29 -19.69 4.93
C SER A 549 9.62 -21.00 4.22
N SER A 550 10.33 -21.91 4.90
CA SER A 550 10.64 -23.24 4.34
C SER A 550 9.38 -24.11 4.20
N THR A 551 8.55 -24.09 5.23
CA THR A 551 7.18 -24.62 5.28
C THR A 551 6.39 -23.79 6.29
N TRP A 552 5.09 -24.03 6.46
CA TRP A 552 4.37 -23.47 7.59
C TRP A 552 4.92 -23.95 8.94
N GLU A 553 5.21 -25.24 9.09
CA GLU A 553 5.67 -25.79 10.37
C GLU A 553 7.08 -25.28 10.74
N GLY A 554 7.99 -25.19 9.76
CA GLY A 554 9.34 -24.67 9.98
C GLY A 554 9.40 -23.14 10.11
N GLY A 555 8.53 -22.44 9.39
CA GLY A 555 8.53 -20.98 9.31
C GLY A 555 9.75 -20.40 8.59
N TRP A 556 9.93 -19.09 8.75
CA TRP A 556 11.06 -18.35 8.16
C TRP A 556 12.39 -18.56 8.89
N ALA A 557 12.36 -19.00 10.16
CA ALA A 557 13.57 -19.30 10.94
C ALA A 557 14.09 -20.74 10.76
N ASP A 558 13.47 -21.58 9.93
CA ASP A 558 14.02 -22.90 9.58
C ASP A 558 14.94 -22.88 8.33
N ALA A 559 15.14 -21.69 7.75
CA ALA A 559 16.02 -21.54 6.60
C ALA A 559 17.46 -21.99 6.92
N LYS A 560 18.08 -22.70 5.98
CA LYS A 560 19.45 -23.18 6.08
C LYS A 560 20.36 -22.33 5.20
N PRO A 561 21.55 -21.92 5.67
CA PRO A 561 22.54 -21.28 4.82
C PRO A 561 22.83 -22.12 3.58
N ARG A 562 22.92 -21.46 2.43
CA ARG A 562 23.32 -22.08 1.18
C ARG A 562 24.73 -22.67 1.31
N ASN A 563 24.97 -23.82 0.69
CA ASN A 563 26.31 -24.36 0.57
C ASN A 563 27.19 -23.38 -0.23
N SER A 564 28.26 -22.86 0.38
CA SER A 564 29.16 -21.88 -0.21
C SER A 564 29.91 -22.38 -1.46
N SER A 565 29.98 -23.70 -1.65
CA SER A 565 30.59 -24.33 -2.83
C SER A 565 29.60 -24.62 -3.96
N ALA A 566 28.29 -24.41 -3.74
CA ALA A 566 27.30 -24.63 -4.79
C ALA A 566 27.47 -23.58 -5.90
N PRO A 567 27.27 -23.94 -7.18
CA PRO A 567 27.23 -22.98 -8.27
C PRO A 567 26.00 -22.09 -8.14
N ASP A 568 26.13 -20.83 -8.56
CA ASP A 568 25.02 -19.88 -8.57
C ASP A 568 23.87 -20.38 -9.46
N PRO A 569 22.61 -20.21 -9.04
CA PRO A 569 21.48 -20.73 -9.77
C PRO A 569 21.34 -20.02 -11.11
N GLU A 570 21.19 -20.81 -12.16
CA GLU A 570 20.91 -20.33 -13.51
C GLU A 570 19.62 -19.50 -13.56
N PRO A 571 19.50 -18.57 -14.54
CA PRO A 571 18.24 -17.89 -14.85
C PRO A 571 17.07 -18.86 -15.06
N ALA A 572 15.85 -18.33 -15.02
CA ALA A 572 14.65 -19.14 -15.18
C ALA A 572 14.69 -19.93 -16.51
N PRO A 573 14.53 -21.27 -16.53
CA PRO A 573 14.77 -22.08 -17.73
C PRO A 573 13.91 -21.71 -18.95
N TRP A 574 12.71 -21.16 -18.73
CA TRP A 574 11.81 -20.74 -19.81
C TRP A 574 12.38 -19.59 -20.65
N THR A 575 13.34 -18.81 -20.11
CA THR A 575 14.02 -17.73 -20.84
C THR A 575 14.79 -18.21 -22.07
N LYS A 576 15.20 -19.49 -22.11
CA LYS A 576 15.81 -20.10 -23.30
C LYS A 576 14.84 -20.13 -24.50
N LYS A 577 13.53 -20.19 -24.22
CA LYS A 577 12.47 -20.18 -25.24
C LYS A 577 11.98 -18.75 -25.54
N TYR A 578 11.97 -17.89 -24.53
CA TYR A 578 11.51 -16.52 -24.65
C TYR A 578 12.45 -15.58 -23.86
N PRO A 579 13.56 -15.14 -24.48
CA PRO A 579 14.58 -14.36 -23.77
C PRO A 579 14.07 -12.95 -23.41
N PRO A 580 14.54 -12.37 -22.29
CA PRO A 580 14.24 -10.99 -21.92
C PRO A 580 14.89 -9.99 -22.90
N ASP A 581 14.36 -8.76 -22.93
CA ASP A 581 14.95 -7.64 -23.66
C ASP A 581 16.17 -7.05 -22.95
N VAL A 582 16.23 -7.20 -21.62
CA VAL A 582 17.41 -6.98 -20.76
C VAL A 582 17.41 -8.05 -19.69
N SER A 583 18.42 -8.90 -19.63
CA SER A 583 18.58 -9.92 -18.59
C SER A 583 18.96 -9.31 -17.23
N ILE A 584 18.73 -10.07 -16.15
CA ILE A 584 19.17 -9.67 -14.79
C ILE A 584 20.68 -9.39 -14.75
N ALA A 585 21.50 -10.22 -15.42
CA ALA A 585 22.94 -10.05 -15.48
C ALA A 585 23.36 -8.73 -16.17
N GLU A 586 22.67 -8.34 -17.24
CA GLU A 586 22.98 -7.12 -18.02
C GLU A 586 22.75 -5.83 -17.24
N VAL A 587 21.85 -5.82 -16.24
CA VAL A 587 21.64 -4.63 -15.38
C VAL A 587 22.87 -4.31 -14.53
N GLY A 588 23.73 -5.29 -14.25
CA GLY A 588 24.98 -5.09 -13.52
C GLY A 588 24.79 -5.03 -12.00
N LEU A 589 25.48 -4.10 -11.34
CA LEU A 589 25.64 -4.09 -9.88
C LEU A 589 24.32 -4.15 -9.10
N ARG A 590 23.28 -3.46 -9.59
CA ARG A 590 21.94 -3.40 -8.96
C ARG A 590 21.29 -4.76 -8.82
N GLU A 591 21.52 -5.65 -9.78
CA GLU A 591 20.90 -6.98 -9.85
C GLU A 591 21.91 -8.11 -9.58
N SER A 592 23.18 -7.77 -9.35
CA SER A 592 24.31 -8.71 -9.29
C SER A 592 24.17 -9.82 -8.25
N THR A 593 23.43 -9.60 -7.16
CA THR A 593 23.26 -10.57 -6.06
C THR A 593 21.95 -11.34 -6.10
N PHE A 594 21.09 -11.07 -7.09
CA PHE A 594 19.85 -11.81 -7.32
C PHE A 594 20.11 -12.98 -8.28
N ARG A 595 19.19 -13.96 -8.30
CA ARG A 595 19.35 -15.14 -9.15
C ARG A 595 19.36 -14.75 -10.63
N GLY A 596 20.35 -15.25 -11.36
CA GLY A 596 20.61 -14.88 -12.75
C GLY A 596 21.36 -13.55 -12.92
N GLY A 597 21.80 -12.92 -11.82
CA GLY A 597 22.66 -11.75 -11.82
C GLY A 597 24.11 -12.07 -12.18
N SER A 598 24.89 -11.01 -12.40
CA SER A 598 26.30 -11.09 -12.83
C SER A 598 27.30 -11.32 -11.69
N GLY A 599 26.86 -11.32 -10.43
CA GLY A 599 27.69 -11.51 -9.25
C GLY A 599 27.28 -12.74 -8.44
N LYS A 600 27.77 -12.80 -7.19
CA LYS A 600 27.49 -13.91 -6.29
C LYS A 600 26.03 -13.87 -5.82
N TYR A 601 25.29 -14.95 -6.07
CA TYR A 601 23.92 -15.09 -5.60
C TYR A 601 23.82 -15.14 -4.07
N ILE A 602 22.94 -14.30 -3.52
CA ILE A 602 22.62 -14.20 -2.09
C ILE A 602 21.18 -14.63 -1.87
N GLU A 603 20.96 -15.56 -0.95
CA GLU A 603 19.63 -16.01 -0.54
C GLU A 603 19.49 -16.13 0.97
N TRP A 604 18.26 -15.95 1.45
CA TRP A 604 17.90 -16.18 2.86
C TRP A 604 18.41 -17.56 3.34
N PRO A 605 19.12 -17.67 4.47
CA PRO A 605 19.27 -16.69 5.57
C PRO A 605 20.37 -15.63 5.44
N GLU A 606 21.07 -15.53 4.31
CA GLU A 606 21.99 -14.41 4.08
C GLU A 606 21.22 -13.09 3.89
N ILE A 607 21.91 -11.97 4.09
CA ILE A 607 21.31 -10.64 3.95
C ILE A 607 21.39 -10.16 2.50
N GLN A 608 20.26 -10.17 1.81
CA GLN A 608 20.14 -9.53 0.50
C GLN A 608 20.21 -7.99 0.62
N ARG A 609 20.76 -7.33 -0.41
CA ARG A 609 20.85 -5.87 -0.53
C ARG A 609 19.46 -5.27 -0.72
N MET A 610 19.07 -4.35 0.15
CA MET A 610 17.79 -3.64 0.01
C MET A 610 17.98 -2.28 -0.63
N TRP A 611 17.64 -2.17 -1.90
CA TRP A 611 17.76 -0.92 -2.66
C TRP A 611 16.60 0.03 -2.36
N PHE A 612 16.83 1.34 -2.50
CA PHE A 612 15.84 2.39 -2.31
C PHE A 612 15.83 3.35 -3.50
N GLN A 613 14.63 3.73 -3.97
CA GLN A 613 14.45 4.75 -5.02
C GLN A 613 14.43 6.19 -4.47
N TYR A 614 14.48 6.34 -3.15
CA TYR A 614 14.42 7.61 -2.45
C TYR A 614 15.44 7.66 -1.30
N SER A 615 15.96 8.87 -1.05
CA SER A 615 16.66 9.22 0.18
C SER A 615 15.67 9.37 1.33
N ASN A 616 16.16 9.39 2.57
CA ASN A 616 15.37 9.67 3.75
C ASN A 616 14.46 10.89 3.54
N LEU A 617 13.14 10.70 3.71
CA LEU A 617 12.12 11.69 3.35
C LEU A 617 12.11 12.93 4.26
N VAL A 618 12.88 12.91 5.35
CA VAL A 618 13.03 14.04 6.27
C VAL A 618 14.44 14.63 6.16
N SER A 619 15.48 13.83 6.41
CA SER A 619 16.85 14.34 6.46
C SER A 619 17.54 14.46 5.09
N GLY A 620 17.00 13.82 4.05
CA GLY A 620 17.67 13.67 2.75
C GLY A 620 18.88 12.72 2.79
N ARG A 621 19.10 11.97 3.87
CA ARG A 621 20.17 10.96 3.95
C ARG A 621 20.04 9.96 2.81
N VAL A 622 21.12 9.79 2.06
CA VAL A 622 21.19 8.82 0.96
C VAL A 622 21.49 7.43 1.55
N PRO A 623 20.64 6.41 1.30
CA PRO A 623 20.88 5.06 1.78
C PRO A 623 22.09 4.43 1.06
N GLU A 624 22.72 3.44 1.69
CA GLU A 624 23.86 2.72 1.11
C GLU A 624 23.54 2.15 -0.28
N TYR A 625 22.37 1.54 -0.41
CA TYR A 625 21.86 0.99 -1.67
C TYR A 625 20.81 1.93 -2.26
N TYR A 626 21.27 3.01 -2.88
CA TYR A 626 20.42 4.01 -3.53
C TYR A 626 20.38 3.82 -5.05
N TRP A 627 19.18 3.74 -5.62
CA TRP A 627 18.95 3.59 -7.06
C TRP A 627 17.70 4.36 -7.50
N PRO A 628 17.81 5.68 -7.76
CA PRO A 628 16.68 6.48 -8.23
C PRO A 628 16.31 6.14 -9.68
N GLY A 629 15.03 6.35 -10.02
CA GLY A 629 14.49 6.04 -11.35
C GLY A 629 14.18 4.55 -11.57
N CYS A 630 14.08 4.14 -12.83
CA CYS A 630 13.87 2.74 -13.21
C CYS A 630 15.16 1.93 -13.18
N VAL A 631 15.04 0.67 -12.76
CA VAL A 631 16.18 -0.25 -12.59
C VAL A 631 16.95 -0.52 -13.90
N PRO A 632 16.32 -0.94 -15.01
CA PRO A 632 17.06 -1.24 -16.24
C PRO A 632 17.55 0.01 -16.98
N CYS A 633 17.17 1.21 -16.53
CA CYS A 633 17.37 2.43 -17.29
C CYS A 633 18.81 2.95 -17.29
N GLN A 634 19.69 2.44 -16.44
CA GLN A 634 21.13 2.72 -16.57
C GLN A 634 21.73 2.08 -17.82
N VAL A 635 21.26 0.89 -18.20
CA VAL A 635 21.69 0.20 -19.42
C VAL A 635 20.76 0.43 -20.61
N ARG A 636 19.54 0.91 -20.34
CA ARG A 636 18.53 1.32 -21.32
C ARG A 636 18.00 2.73 -21.02
N SER A 637 18.83 3.74 -21.23
CA SER A 637 18.45 5.13 -20.97
C SER A 637 17.24 5.59 -21.79
N ASP A 638 16.99 4.95 -22.94
CA ASP A 638 15.80 5.16 -23.77
C ASP A 638 14.48 4.72 -23.10
N TRP A 639 14.54 3.95 -22.00
CA TRP A 639 13.39 3.49 -21.22
C TRP A 639 13.06 4.39 -20.03
N ALA A 640 13.90 5.38 -19.72
CA ALA A 640 13.65 6.31 -18.62
C ALA A 640 12.40 7.16 -18.87
N LEU A 641 11.72 7.59 -17.81
CA LEU A 641 10.56 8.50 -17.91
C LEU A 641 10.92 9.78 -18.67
N SER A 642 12.08 10.35 -18.34
CA SER A 642 12.61 11.58 -18.93
C SER A 642 12.88 11.48 -20.43
N ALA A 643 13.30 10.30 -20.91
CA ALA A 643 13.47 10.02 -22.34
C ALA A 643 12.13 9.86 -23.09
N ASN A 644 11.01 9.85 -22.37
CA ASN A 644 9.67 9.55 -22.89
C ASN A 644 8.64 10.66 -22.58
N GLY A 645 9.10 11.88 -22.25
CA GLY A 645 8.21 13.04 -22.07
C GLY A 645 7.53 13.12 -20.70
N TYR A 646 7.98 12.32 -19.74
CA TYR A 646 7.53 12.33 -18.35
C TYR A 646 8.62 12.88 -17.42
N GLN A 647 8.19 13.45 -16.30
CA GLN A 647 9.12 13.94 -15.29
C GLN A 647 9.51 12.79 -14.34
N GLU A 648 10.78 12.71 -13.94
CA GLU A 648 11.16 11.83 -12.82
C GLU A 648 10.62 12.41 -11.50
N PRO A 649 9.91 11.63 -10.67
CA PRO A 649 9.44 12.09 -9.36
C PRO A 649 10.59 12.51 -8.44
N PRO A 650 10.33 13.41 -7.47
CA PRO A 650 11.32 13.76 -6.46
C PRO A 650 11.67 12.53 -5.63
N THR A 651 12.95 12.40 -5.26
CA THR A 651 13.48 11.22 -4.57
C THR A 651 13.90 11.53 -3.13
N GLY A 652 13.50 12.67 -2.57
CA GLY A 652 13.92 13.12 -1.24
C GLY A 652 12.93 14.11 -0.61
N PRO A 653 13.34 14.82 0.46
CA PRO A 653 12.45 15.68 1.23
C PRO A 653 11.79 16.76 0.38
N PHE A 654 10.53 17.05 0.69
CA PHE A 654 9.72 18.05 0.00
C PHE A 654 10.14 19.46 0.43
N HIS A 655 11.24 20.00 -0.11
CA HIS A 655 11.64 21.38 0.18
C HIS A 655 10.87 22.37 -0.69
N ARG A 656 10.17 23.33 -0.07
CA ARG A 656 9.75 24.58 -0.73
C ARG A 656 10.98 25.50 -0.88
N GLY A 657 11.84 25.21 -1.84
CA GLY A 657 13.03 26.00 -2.20
C GLY A 657 13.45 25.74 -3.64
N PRO A 658 14.23 26.62 -4.29
CA PRO A 658 14.51 26.52 -5.72
C PRO A 658 15.18 25.18 -6.04
N GLN A 659 14.49 24.39 -6.86
CA GLN A 659 14.91 23.17 -7.55
C GLN A 659 16.20 22.55 -7.01
N TYR A 660 16.05 21.48 -6.22
CA TYR A 660 17.10 20.48 -6.10
C TYR A 660 17.42 19.99 -7.51
N LYS A 661 18.52 20.47 -8.10
CA LYS A 661 19.00 19.96 -9.38
C LYS A 661 19.40 18.50 -9.12
N PRO A 662 18.86 17.52 -9.87
CA PRO A 662 19.31 16.14 -9.74
C PRO A 662 20.83 16.12 -9.94
N VAL A 663 21.55 15.57 -8.96
CA VAL A 663 22.98 15.31 -9.12
C VAL A 663 23.11 14.22 -10.19
N PRO A 664 23.86 14.45 -11.28
CA PRO A 664 24.07 13.42 -12.28
C PRO A 664 24.68 12.17 -11.65
N VAL A 665 24.10 11.01 -11.94
CA VAL A 665 24.49 9.68 -11.44
C VAL A 665 25.98 9.39 -11.64
N GLU A 666 26.60 10.01 -12.67
CA GLU A 666 28.02 9.88 -13.00
C GLU A 666 28.98 10.40 -11.92
N ARG A 667 28.55 11.28 -11.02
CA ARG A 667 29.43 11.91 -10.01
C ARG A 667 29.48 11.21 -8.66
N MET A 668 28.67 10.18 -8.42
CA MET A 668 28.65 9.46 -7.14
C MET A 668 29.54 8.21 -7.13
N MET A 669 29.96 7.71 -8.29
CA MET A 669 30.79 6.49 -8.38
C MET A 669 32.29 6.75 -8.58
N SER A 670 32.73 7.99 -8.84
CA SER A 670 34.17 8.27 -9.04
C SER A 670 35.01 8.20 -7.76
N ASP A 671 34.38 8.27 -6.58
CA ASP A 671 35.11 8.34 -5.30
C ASP A 671 35.18 6.99 -4.56
N ARG A 672 34.67 5.89 -5.15
CA ARG A 672 34.69 4.55 -4.52
C ARG A 672 34.79 3.40 -5.54
N LEU A 673 35.78 3.48 -6.43
CA LEU A 673 36.39 2.31 -7.05
C LEU A 673 37.69 1.97 -6.34
#